data_AF-A0A8T0GTX2-F1
#
_entry.id   AF-A0A8T0GTX2-F1
#
_cell.length_a   1.000
_cell.length_b   1.000
_cell.length_c   1.000
_cell.angle_alpha   90.00
_cell.angle_beta   90.00
_cell.angle_gamma   90.00
#
_symmetry.space_group_name_H-M   'P 1'
#
loop_
_entity.id
_entity.type
_entity.pdbx_description
1 polymer ?
#
loop_
_entity_poly.entity_id
_entity_poly.type
_entity_poly.pdbx_seq_one_letter_code
_entity_poly.pdbx_strand_id
1 'polypeptide(L)'
;MDRKNELPDCKWGAACYRTNPEHLLEFRHPGPGTETNSVKSHEGTTTSQLPALPTSSIERLSDGKDLVLLMLVGPPGAGKSTVCQKIIQNAARPWTRVCQDVISNGKRGSKAQCLKVAGTALSTGRSVLIDRCNIDGTQRQEFLVLAKERGVQAHALVINLPVSVCIQRASKRTEHEGGLEGSGVGGVVTRVSRSRIPPTLEEGFVRITYCRTDTELDKTVSLYSQLDIGGHLPLGVFGASVQEEKGTLRSLLQNGSKELKLKSTSNRQAMQTKVDETDGARSLAFPSISTADFQFDHEMAADIIVETVVEFHRNPSHAGLRFVFVDLSGNSDMLRRVSKKAAEAGMSALQLLIHAGDITNLRTSGGPQCNYIANATNWRLKPGGGGVNAAIFEAAGSEFEAATKEVAKTLQPGDAVAVPIPATSPLRRVEGVTHVIHVLGPNMNPMRPNSLAGDYNQGCQVLRNAYSNLFKVFSSIALKNTNFSNALHKPLEVKDQPETKASLKVAPKNAFTFMMQSAKRKGSGDLDLQQKRERLVSEDSKKNDEGVNKESTKTNSDVDMVDSSTAPLQQSREGKALESAEVTLKKSNEDRATGKWGSWAQELRNIALHPEKHFPAALEITKEAVVIPDKYAKAKKHLLIIARRDGLDSIEDVGSQHLPILKHMHSLGETWARRYIDEDPTLVFRLGYHSEPSMRQLHMHVISQDFDSPNLKNKKHWNSFTSGFFRDSLDVLAEVEEKGQVMPCGSEVEGKFMKMELRCHQCRSAQPNMPRLKAHLLNCRIPLERPYLITSTRAS
;
A
#
# COMPACT_ATOMS: atom_id res chain seq x y z
N MET A 1 -56.06 46.97 -32.88
CA MET A 1 -55.86 46.08 -31.73
C MET A 1 -54.55 45.36 -31.94
N ASP A 2 -53.66 45.48 -30.98
CA ASP A 2 -52.26 45.07 -31.09
C ASP A 2 -52.03 43.59 -30.79
N ARG A 3 -50.83 43.10 -31.14
CA ARG A 3 -50.19 41.96 -30.49
C ARG A 3 -48.69 42.17 -30.19
N LYS A 4 -48.21 43.43 -30.20
CA LYS A 4 -46.80 43.77 -29.89
C LYS A 4 -46.60 44.70 -28.69
N ASN A 5 -47.64 45.37 -28.21
CA ASN A 5 -47.57 46.25 -27.02
C ASN A 5 -48.02 45.60 -25.70
N GLU A 6 -48.63 44.42 -25.75
CA GLU A 6 -49.04 43.64 -24.55
C GLU A 6 -48.07 42.47 -24.24
N LEU A 7 -47.05 42.27 -25.07
CA LEU A 7 -46.04 41.23 -24.86
C LEU A 7 -45.08 41.64 -23.73
N PRO A 8 -44.76 40.76 -22.78
CA PRO A 8 -43.77 41.05 -21.75
C PRO A 8 -42.38 41.32 -22.36
N ASP A 9 -41.65 42.27 -21.79
CA ASP A 9 -40.26 42.52 -22.18
C ASP A 9 -39.38 41.30 -21.85
N CYS A 10 -38.55 40.91 -22.81
CA CYS A 10 -37.55 39.89 -22.61
C CYS A 10 -36.56 40.34 -21.52
N LYS A 11 -36.39 39.54 -20.46
CA LYS A 11 -35.47 39.82 -19.34
C LYS A 11 -33.99 39.96 -19.72
N TRP A 12 -33.63 39.76 -20.99
CA TRP A 12 -32.29 39.96 -21.55
C TRP A 12 -32.22 41.14 -22.56
N GLY A 13 -33.35 41.74 -22.93
CA GLY A 13 -33.46 42.91 -23.81
C GLY A 13 -32.65 42.77 -25.11
N ALA A 14 -31.92 43.84 -25.45
CA ALA A 14 -30.96 43.92 -26.55
C ALA A 14 -29.92 42.77 -26.60
N ALA A 15 -29.61 42.15 -25.46
CA ALA A 15 -28.59 41.12 -25.33
C ALA A 15 -29.16 39.68 -25.33
N CYS A 16 -30.42 39.49 -25.75
CA CYS A 16 -31.00 38.17 -25.86
C CYS A 16 -30.38 37.35 -27.01
N TYR A 17 -29.86 36.17 -26.69
CA TYR A 17 -29.26 35.24 -27.65
C TYR A 17 -30.26 34.24 -28.25
N ARG A 18 -31.56 34.34 -27.92
CA ARG A 18 -32.60 33.44 -28.42
C ARG A 18 -33.15 33.93 -29.76
N THR A 19 -32.93 33.14 -30.80
CA THR A 19 -33.27 33.47 -32.19
C THR A 19 -34.42 32.63 -32.78
N ASN A 20 -35.13 31.81 -31.98
CA ASN A 20 -36.26 31.06 -32.52
C ASN A 20 -37.48 31.98 -32.77
N PRO A 21 -38.37 31.64 -33.73
CA PRO A 21 -39.48 32.53 -34.10
C PRO A 21 -40.49 32.74 -32.97
N GLU A 22 -40.75 31.72 -32.16
CA GLU A 22 -41.76 31.74 -31.09
C GLU A 22 -41.38 32.75 -29.98
N HIS A 23 -40.12 32.73 -29.50
CA HIS A 23 -39.65 33.68 -28.49
C HIS A 23 -39.68 35.14 -28.98
N LEU A 24 -39.59 35.37 -30.29
CA LEU A 24 -39.72 36.71 -30.91
C LEU A 24 -41.18 37.12 -31.20
N LEU A 25 -42.13 36.20 -31.07
CA LEU A 25 -43.58 36.45 -31.09
C LEU A 25 -44.16 36.60 -29.68
N GLU A 26 -43.51 36.04 -28.66
CA GLU A 26 -43.93 36.07 -27.26
C GLU A 26 -43.28 37.18 -26.42
N PHE A 27 -42.07 37.63 -26.76
CA PHE A 27 -41.31 38.58 -25.93
C PHE A 27 -40.79 39.79 -26.71
N ARG A 28 -40.92 40.97 -26.12
CA ARG A 28 -40.44 42.24 -26.68
C ARG A 28 -38.94 42.46 -26.41
N HIS A 29 -38.22 43.01 -27.37
CA HIS A 29 -36.76 43.17 -27.33
C HIS A 29 -36.35 44.59 -27.79
N PRO A 30 -36.17 45.57 -26.87
CA PRO A 30 -35.63 46.88 -27.22
C PRO A 30 -34.13 46.78 -27.55
N GLY A 31 -33.71 47.39 -28.67
CA GLY A 31 -32.32 47.40 -29.14
C GLY A 31 -31.43 48.45 -28.45
N PRO A 32 -30.09 48.33 -28.53
CA PRO A 32 -29.18 49.18 -27.76
C PRO A 32 -28.77 50.45 -28.53
N GLY A 33 -29.37 51.59 -28.17
CA GLY A 33 -28.74 52.90 -28.33
C GLY A 33 -29.11 53.72 -29.58
N THR A 34 -30.25 54.40 -29.54
CA THR A 34 -30.39 55.77 -30.07
C THR A 34 -31.29 56.60 -29.16
N GLU A 35 -30.70 57.36 -28.23
CA GLU A 35 -31.33 58.58 -27.74
C GLU A 35 -30.65 59.78 -28.39
N THR A 36 -31.42 60.56 -29.15
CA THR A 36 -31.13 61.96 -29.42
C THR A 36 -32.24 62.81 -28.82
N ASN A 37 -31.96 63.37 -27.65
CA ASN A 37 -32.67 64.49 -27.02
C ASN A 37 -34.19 64.36 -26.82
N SER A 38 -34.57 64.05 -25.57
CA SER A 38 -35.49 64.84 -24.74
C SER A 38 -36.94 65.11 -25.20
N VAL A 39 -37.90 64.92 -24.28
CA VAL A 39 -38.66 66.03 -23.64
C VAL A 39 -39.69 65.48 -22.65
N LYS A 40 -39.54 65.85 -21.36
CA LYS A 40 -40.60 66.01 -20.32
C LYS A 40 -41.45 64.76 -19.90
N SER A 41 -42.01 64.68 -18.68
CA SER A 41 -41.79 65.41 -17.41
C SER A 41 -42.74 64.94 -16.29
N HIS A 42 -42.36 65.14 -15.00
CA HIS A 42 -43.22 65.27 -13.78
C HIS A 42 -44.21 64.10 -13.46
N GLU A 43 -44.54 63.74 -12.22
CA GLU A 43 -44.07 64.07 -10.86
C GLU A 43 -44.37 62.85 -9.93
N GLY A 44 -43.81 62.69 -8.72
CA GLY A 44 -44.22 63.35 -7.47
C GLY A 44 -45.58 62.84 -6.97
N THR A 45 -45.79 62.36 -5.73
CA THR A 45 -44.91 62.11 -4.55
C THR A 45 -45.51 60.88 -3.77
N THR A 46 -45.35 60.53 -2.48
CA THR A 46 -44.93 61.21 -1.23
C THR A 46 -44.27 60.21 -0.23
N THR A 47 -42.96 60.37 -0.01
CA THR A 47 -42.22 60.37 1.28
C THR A 47 -42.60 59.45 2.46
N SER A 48 -41.61 58.71 2.97
CA SER A 48 -41.28 58.68 4.41
C SER A 48 -39.75 58.72 4.59
N GLN A 49 -39.25 59.33 5.67
CA GLN A 49 -37.82 59.62 5.90
C GLN A 49 -37.22 58.71 6.97
N LEU A 50 -35.88 58.52 6.93
CA LEU A 50 -34.91 58.67 8.05
C LEU A 50 -33.47 58.46 7.50
N PRO A 51 -32.38 58.78 8.24
CA PRO A 51 -31.42 59.78 7.73
C PRO A 51 -30.13 59.22 7.12
N ALA A 52 -29.43 60.08 6.38
CA ALA A 52 -28.06 59.85 5.93
C ALA A 52 -27.04 60.09 7.05
N LEU A 53 -26.00 59.26 7.09
CA LEU A 53 -24.76 59.42 7.85
C LEU A 53 -23.57 59.17 6.88
N PRO A 54 -22.34 59.61 7.22
CA PRO A 54 -21.65 60.54 6.33
C PRO A 54 -20.71 59.89 5.32
N THR A 55 -20.48 60.62 4.22
CA THR A 55 -19.39 60.42 3.28
C THR A 55 -18.04 60.48 4.02
N SER A 56 -17.52 59.33 4.42
CA SER A 56 -16.24 59.20 5.10
C SER A 56 -15.45 58.05 4.49
N SER A 57 -14.21 58.35 4.12
CA SER A 57 -13.21 57.43 3.58
C SER A 57 -13.57 56.71 2.26
N ILE A 58 -12.70 56.87 1.25
CA ILE A 58 -12.39 55.73 0.40
C ILE A 58 -11.64 54.76 1.30
N GLU A 59 -12.35 53.80 1.89
CA GLU A 59 -11.69 52.74 2.65
C GLU A 59 -10.74 51.96 1.73
N ARG A 60 -9.60 51.59 2.29
CA ARG A 60 -8.47 51.08 1.52
C ARG A 60 -8.89 49.78 0.83
N LEU A 61 -8.47 49.61 -0.43
CA LEU A 61 -8.51 48.31 -1.11
C LEU A 61 -7.98 47.26 -0.13
N SER A 62 -8.83 46.28 0.21
CA SER A 62 -8.53 45.35 1.29
C SER A 62 -7.22 44.62 1.00
N ASP A 63 -6.36 44.59 2.01
CA ASP A 63 -5.08 43.90 1.94
C ASP A 63 -5.39 42.41 1.67
N GLY A 64 -4.78 41.79 0.66
CA GLY A 64 -5.23 40.49 0.11
C GLY A 64 -5.37 39.36 1.14
N LYS A 65 -4.66 39.51 2.26
CA LYS A 65 -4.73 38.75 3.52
C LYS A 65 -6.16 38.45 3.99
N ASP A 66 -7.09 39.35 3.75
CA ASP A 66 -8.48 39.26 4.20
C ASP A 66 -9.33 38.33 3.33
N LEU A 67 -8.90 38.02 2.11
CA LEU A 67 -9.63 37.19 1.14
C LEU A 67 -9.36 35.69 1.34
N VAL A 68 -10.33 34.87 0.94
CA VAL A 68 -10.26 33.41 1.02
C VAL A 68 -10.38 32.79 -0.36
N LEU A 69 -9.52 31.83 -0.69
CA LEU A 69 -9.72 30.84 -1.76
C LEU A 69 -10.13 29.52 -1.10
N LEU A 70 -11.41 29.15 -1.18
CA LEU A 70 -11.95 27.90 -0.68
C LEU A 70 -12.03 26.87 -1.82
N MET A 71 -11.26 25.81 -1.71
CA MET A 71 -11.22 24.70 -2.66
C MET A 71 -12.05 23.52 -2.17
N LEU A 72 -13.01 23.07 -2.99
CA LEU A 72 -13.84 21.92 -2.67
C LEU A 72 -13.17 20.64 -3.20
N VAL A 73 -13.12 19.60 -2.38
CA VAL A 73 -12.49 18.30 -2.70
C VAL A 73 -13.51 17.20 -2.46
N GLY A 74 -13.75 16.34 -3.46
CA GLY A 74 -14.70 15.23 -3.34
C GLY A 74 -15.29 14.78 -4.68
N PRO A 75 -15.93 13.60 -4.74
CA PRO A 75 -16.41 13.02 -5.99
C PRO A 75 -17.62 13.77 -6.60
N PRO A 76 -18.07 13.40 -7.82
CA PRO A 76 -19.39 13.78 -8.31
C PRO A 76 -20.49 13.31 -7.34
N GLY A 77 -21.63 14.01 -7.30
CA GLY A 77 -22.72 13.72 -6.36
C GLY A 77 -22.50 14.19 -4.91
N ALA A 78 -21.27 14.46 -4.48
CA ALA A 78 -20.94 14.82 -3.09
C ALA A 78 -21.60 16.12 -2.57
N GLY A 79 -22.04 17.03 -3.45
CA GLY A 79 -22.75 18.27 -3.06
C GLY A 79 -21.99 19.58 -3.26
N LYS A 80 -20.77 19.54 -3.84
CA LYS A 80 -19.92 20.74 -4.08
C LYS A 80 -20.67 21.94 -4.69
N SER A 81 -21.38 21.74 -5.80
CA SER A 81 -22.18 22.77 -6.47
C SER A 81 -23.20 23.43 -5.53
N THR A 82 -23.88 22.63 -4.70
CA THR A 82 -24.86 23.06 -3.71
C THR A 82 -24.21 23.88 -2.58
N VAL A 83 -23.03 23.49 -2.13
CA VAL A 83 -22.23 24.25 -1.14
C VAL A 83 -21.85 25.61 -1.69
N CYS A 84 -21.30 25.67 -2.90
CA CYS A 84 -20.94 26.92 -3.56
C CYS A 84 -22.14 27.86 -3.71
N GLN A 85 -23.30 27.30 -4.10
CA GLN A 85 -24.55 28.05 -4.24
C GLN A 85 -25.04 28.59 -2.89
N LYS A 86 -25.14 27.74 -1.85
CA LYS A 86 -25.56 28.17 -0.51
C LYS A 86 -24.65 29.26 0.06
N ILE A 87 -23.33 29.15 -0.11
CA ILE A 87 -22.38 30.18 0.36
C ILE A 87 -22.62 31.50 -0.39
N ILE A 88 -22.67 31.50 -1.72
CA ILE A 88 -22.89 32.73 -2.53
C ILE A 88 -24.24 33.39 -2.23
N GLN A 89 -25.28 32.62 -1.92
CA GLN A 89 -26.61 33.16 -1.63
C GLN A 89 -26.76 33.76 -0.21
N ASN A 90 -25.96 33.31 0.76
CA ASN A 90 -26.16 33.63 2.18
C ASN A 90 -24.97 34.35 2.84
N ALA A 91 -23.87 34.61 2.10
CA ALA A 91 -22.69 35.26 2.64
C ALA A 91 -22.75 36.80 2.53
N ALA A 92 -22.41 37.49 3.63
CA ALA A 92 -22.17 38.94 3.61
C ALA A 92 -20.90 39.30 2.83
N ARG A 93 -19.89 38.42 2.87
CA ARG A 93 -18.63 38.52 2.13
C ARG A 93 -18.85 38.23 0.62
N PRO A 94 -18.25 39.01 -0.30
CA PRO A 94 -18.39 38.77 -1.74
C PRO A 94 -17.61 37.53 -2.20
N TRP A 95 -18.33 36.55 -2.76
CA TRP A 95 -17.75 35.31 -3.31
C TRP A 95 -17.90 35.19 -4.84
N THR A 96 -17.01 34.43 -5.48
CA THR A 96 -17.06 34.08 -6.91
C THR A 96 -16.84 32.57 -7.09
N ARG A 97 -17.78 31.87 -7.74
CA ARG A 97 -17.65 30.43 -8.07
C ARG A 97 -16.86 30.24 -9.36
N VAL A 98 -15.87 29.35 -9.31
CA VAL A 98 -15.03 28.97 -10.45
C VAL A 98 -15.18 27.46 -10.64
N CYS A 99 -16.11 27.06 -11.51
CA CYS A 99 -16.35 25.67 -11.89
C CYS A 99 -15.86 25.42 -13.32
N GLN A 100 -14.99 24.42 -13.54
CA GLN A 100 -14.46 24.12 -14.88
C GLN A 100 -15.56 23.77 -15.88
N ASP A 101 -16.60 23.07 -15.42
CA ASP A 101 -17.59 22.46 -16.30
C ASP A 101 -18.54 23.50 -16.95
N VAL A 102 -18.53 24.75 -16.48
CA VAL A 102 -19.30 25.89 -17.05
C VAL A 102 -18.46 27.08 -17.50
N ILE A 103 -17.14 27.10 -17.23
CA ILE A 103 -16.33 28.32 -17.37
C ILE A 103 -16.18 28.84 -18.81
N SER A 104 -16.46 28.02 -19.82
CA SER A 104 -16.45 28.39 -21.22
C SER A 104 -17.87 28.68 -21.71
N ASN A 105 -18.48 29.77 -21.21
CA ASN A 105 -19.84 30.21 -21.53
C ASN A 105 -20.92 29.13 -21.31
N GLY A 106 -20.94 28.54 -20.11
CA GLY A 106 -21.87 27.45 -19.77
C GLY A 106 -21.43 26.07 -20.27
N LYS A 107 -20.21 25.95 -20.81
CA LYS A 107 -19.58 24.69 -21.26
C LYS A 107 -18.24 24.45 -20.57
N ARG A 108 -17.80 23.19 -20.60
CA ARG A 108 -16.55 22.75 -19.98
C ARG A 108 -15.32 23.42 -20.62
N GLY A 109 -14.58 24.16 -19.80
CA GLY A 109 -13.34 24.85 -20.21
C GLY A 109 -12.06 24.19 -19.70
N SER A 110 -10.97 24.95 -19.71
CA SER A 110 -9.62 24.53 -19.32
C SER A 110 -9.23 24.93 -17.90
N LYS A 111 -8.18 24.30 -17.35
CA LYS A 111 -7.55 24.69 -16.07
C LYS A 111 -7.04 26.14 -16.10
N ALA A 112 -6.46 26.58 -17.23
CA ALA A 112 -5.95 27.94 -17.40
C ALA A 112 -7.07 29.00 -17.31
N GLN A 113 -8.25 28.72 -17.87
CA GLN A 113 -9.42 29.60 -17.69
C GLN A 113 -9.84 29.70 -16.21
N CYS A 114 -9.82 28.58 -15.46
CA CYS A 114 -10.12 28.59 -14.02
C CYS A 114 -9.15 29.48 -13.24
N LEU A 115 -7.85 29.36 -13.50
CA LEU A 115 -6.82 30.19 -12.85
C LEU A 115 -6.97 31.67 -13.21
N LYS A 116 -7.25 31.99 -14.49
CA LYS A 116 -7.48 33.37 -14.93
C LYS A 116 -8.68 34.01 -14.23
N VAL A 117 -9.84 33.33 -14.20
CA VAL A 117 -11.06 33.87 -13.56
C VAL A 117 -10.88 33.99 -12.04
N ALA A 118 -10.26 33.00 -11.39
CA ALA A 118 -9.93 33.06 -9.97
C ALA A 118 -9.00 34.26 -9.68
N GLY A 119 -7.92 34.44 -10.45
CA GLY A 119 -6.97 35.54 -10.29
C GLY A 119 -7.61 36.91 -10.49
N THR A 120 -8.50 37.07 -11.47
CA THR A 120 -9.28 38.31 -11.66
C THR A 120 -10.22 38.56 -10.47
N ALA A 121 -10.94 37.54 -9.97
CA ALA A 121 -11.83 37.70 -8.82
C ALA A 121 -11.10 38.13 -7.53
N LEU A 122 -9.94 37.51 -7.23
CA LEU A 122 -9.11 37.91 -6.09
C LEU A 122 -8.57 39.34 -6.28
N SER A 123 -8.24 39.74 -7.51
CA SER A 123 -7.80 41.11 -7.85
C SER A 123 -8.88 42.17 -7.58
N THR A 124 -10.16 41.79 -7.65
CA THR A 124 -11.33 42.68 -7.48
C THR A 124 -11.98 42.56 -6.10
N GLY A 125 -11.23 42.12 -5.08
CA GLY A 125 -11.71 42.08 -3.69
C GLY A 125 -12.72 40.96 -3.40
N ARG A 126 -12.83 39.94 -4.27
CA ARG A 126 -13.79 38.84 -4.09
C ARG A 126 -13.09 37.56 -3.65
N SER A 127 -13.63 36.91 -2.61
CA SER A 127 -13.21 35.57 -2.20
C SER A 127 -13.66 34.54 -3.26
N VAL A 128 -12.97 33.40 -3.39
CA VAL A 128 -13.14 32.46 -4.51
C VAL A 128 -13.50 31.05 -4.04
N LEU A 129 -14.46 30.43 -4.71
CA LEU A 129 -14.86 29.03 -4.55
C LEU A 129 -14.38 28.20 -5.76
N ILE A 130 -13.38 27.34 -5.57
CA ILE A 130 -12.90 26.43 -6.63
C ILE A 130 -13.72 25.14 -6.60
N ASP A 131 -14.65 25.02 -7.56
CA ASP A 131 -15.60 23.91 -7.64
C ASP A 131 -15.14 22.90 -8.71
N ARG A 132 -14.53 21.82 -8.23
CA ARG A 132 -13.92 20.75 -9.02
C ARG A 132 -13.79 19.50 -8.15
N CYS A 133 -13.45 18.35 -8.73
CA CYS A 133 -13.22 17.14 -7.92
C CYS A 133 -11.87 17.17 -7.16
N ASN A 134 -10.86 17.88 -7.70
CA ASN A 134 -9.58 18.21 -7.04
C ASN A 134 -8.90 16.98 -6.39
N ILE A 135 -8.79 15.93 -7.21
CA ILE A 135 -8.63 14.52 -6.77
C ILE A 135 -7.25 14.25 -6.19
N ASP A 136 -6.21 14.92 -6.69
CA ASP A 136 -4.80 14.78 -6.33
C ASP A 136 -4.15 16.16 -6.08
N GLY A 137 -2.95 16.18 -5.48
CA GLY A 137 -2.23 17.42 -5.20
C GLY A 137 -1.80 18.19 -6.45
N THR A 138 -1.50 17.51 -7.56
CA THR A 138 -1.09 18.14 -8.83
C THR A 138 -2.21 18.99 -9.44
N GLN A 139 -3.47 18.59 -9.28
CA GLN A 139 -4.64 19.41 -9.65
C GLN A 139 -4.81 20.65 -8.77
N ARG A 140 -4.34 20.61 -7.52
CA ARG A 140 -4.52 21.66 -6.51
C ARG A 140 -3.40 22.71 -6.54
N GLN A 141 -2.16 22.27 -6.82
CA GLN A 141 -0.94 23.08 -6.70
C GLN A 141 -1.02 24.45 -7.39
N GLU A 142 -1.52 24.53 -8.62
CA GLU A 142 -1.59 25.80 -9.37
C GLU A 142 -2.55 26.83 -8.73
N PHE A 143 -3.63 26.40 -8.08
CA PHE A 143 -4.51 27.30 -7.32
C PHE A 143 -3.88 27.75 -6.01
N LEU A 144 -2.99 26.96 -5.42
CA LEU A 144 -2.25 27.28 -4.19
C LEU A 144 -1.09 28.23 -4.48
N VAL A 145 -0.42 28.08 -5.62
CA VAL A 145 0.50 29.08 -6.18
C VAL A 145 -0.24 30.40 -6.40
N LEU A 146 -1.39 30.39 -7.09
CA LEU A 146 -2.21 31.58 -7.30
C LEU A 146 -2.65 32.23 -5.97
N ALA A 147 -3.06 31.44 -4.97
CA ALA A 147 -3.45 31.98 -3.66
C ALA A 147 -2.27 32.70 -2.98
N LYS A 148 -1.08 32.09 -3.02
CA LYS A 148 0.17 32.64 -2.48
C LYS A 148 0.59 33.91 -3.22
N GLU A 149 0.53 33.93 -4.55
CA GLU A 149 0.81 35.11 -5.39
C GLU A 149 -0.11 36.30 -5.08
N ARG A 150 -1.35 36.04 -4.67
CA ARG A 150 -2.33 37.08 -4.30
C ARG A 150 -2.39 37.37 -2.79
N GLY A 151 -1.58 36.68 -1.99
CA GLY A 151 -1.53 36.86 -0.53
C GLY A 151 -2.80 36.43 0.22
N VAL A 152 -3.64 35.58 -0.38
CA VAL A 152 -4.97 35.21 0.15
C VAL A 152 -4.95 33.87 0.89
N GLN A 153 -5.86 33.66 1.84
CA GLN A 153 -5.91 32.43 2.63
C GLN A 153 -6.47 31.25 1.82
N ALA A 154 -5.67 30.20 1.62
CA ALA A 154 -6.09 28.97 0.96
C ALA A 154 -6.74 27.99 1.94
N HIS A 155 -8.02 27.69 1.74
CA HIS A 155 -8.81 26.75 2.54
C HIS A 155 -9.24 25.54 1.70
N ALA A 156 -9.34 24.36 2.31
CA ALA A 156 -9.91 23.16 1.68
C ALA A 156 -11.16 22.65 2.41
N LEU A 157 -12.16 22.23 1.65
CA LEU A 157 -13.37 21.54 2.15
C LEU A 157 -13.45 20.15 1.52
N VAL A 158 -13.16 19.13 2.32
CA VAL A 158 -13.16 17.72 1.93
C VAL A 158 -14.52 17.10 2.22
N ILE A 159 -15.34 16.98 1.17
CA ILE A 159 -16.67 16.39 1.26
C ILE A 159 -16.54 14.87 1.08
N ASN A 160 -16.47 14.16 2.21
CA ASN A 160 -16.19 12.73 2.31
C ASN A 160 -17.45 11.93 2.70
N LEU A 161 -18.58 12.23 2.05
CA LEU A 161 -19.83 11.47 2.20
C LEU A 161 -19.67 10.03 1.67
N PRO A 162 -20.45 9.05 2.17
CA PRO A 162 -20.42 7.67 1.68
C PRO A 162 -20.60 7.56 0.16
N VAL A 163 -19.85 6.66 -0.48
CA VAL A 163 -19.84 6.53 -1.94
C VAL A 163 -21.22 6.20 -2.50
N SER A 164 -22.01 5.38 -1.81
CA SER A 164 -23.41 5.07 -2.14
C SER A 164 -24.31 6.31 -2.20
N VAL A 165 -24.16 7.24 -1.25
CA VAL A 165 -24.89 8.52 -1.21
C VAL A 165 -24.45 9.40 -2.39
N CYS A 166 -23.14 9.47 -2.68
CA CYS A 166 -22.63 10.19 -3.85
C CYS A 166 -23.16 9.61 -5.18
N ILE A 167 -23.21 8.27 -5.32
CA ILE A 167 -23.78 7.60 -6.50
C ILE A 167 -25.27 7.95 -6.62
N GLN A 168 -26.06 7.74 -5.57
CA GLN A 168 -27.51 7.99 -5.56
C GLN A 168 -27.83 9.47 -5.88
N ARG A 169 -27.02 10.41 -5.39
CA ARG A 169 -27.17 11.84 -5.69
C ARG A 169 -26.74 12.22 -7.10
N ALA A 170 -25.77 11.52 -7.68
CA ALA A 170 -25.34 11.79 -9.05
C ALA A 170 -26.29 11.14 -10.07
N SER A 171 -26.82 9.94 -9.80
CA SER A 171 -27.75 9.23 -10.69
C SER A 171 -29.18 9.82 -10.67
N LYS A 172 -29.53 10.60 -9.64
CA LYS A 172 -30.80 11.34 -9.52
C LYS A 172 -30.72 12.80 -9.99
N ARG A 173 -29.59 13.23 -10.56
CA ARG A 173 -29.49 14.58 -11.16
C ARG A 173 -30.10 14.59 -12.55
N THR A 174 -30.85 15.65 -12.80
CA THR A 174 -31.25 16.14 -14.12
C THR A 174 -30.62 17.51 -14.32
N GLU A 175 -30.16 17.80 -15.53
CA GLU A 175 -29.57 19.10 -15.91
C GLU A 175 -28.32 19.50 -15.10
N HIS A 176 -27.48 18.53 -14.72
CA HIS A 176 -26.20 18.84 -14.10
C HIS A 176 -25.23 19.44 -15.11
N GLU A 177 -24.73 20.64 -14.80
CA GLU A 177 -23.82 21.47 -15.60
C GLU A 177 -22.57 20.75 -16.20
N GLY A 178 -22.17 19.61 -15.63
CA GLY A 178 -21.06 18.77 -16.10
C GLY A 178 -21.44 17.46 -16.81
N GLY A 179 -22.71 17.24 -17.16
CA GLY A 179 -23.17 16.14 -18.04
C GLY A 179 -23.02 14.70 -17.51
N LEU A 180 -22.77 14.51 -16.22
CA LEU A 180 -22.64 13.19 -15.59
C LEU A 180 -23.99 12.68 -15.08
N GLU A 181 -24.74 12.02 -15.96
CA GLU A 181 -26.10 11.51 -15.71
C GLU A 181 -26.27 10.05 -16.20
N GLY A 182 -27.35 9.38 -15.80
CA GLY A 182 -27.67 8.01 -16.24
C GLY A 182 -26.88 6.89 -15.54
N SER A 183 -26.93 5.69 -16.12
CA SER A 183 -26.48 4.43 -15.50
C SER A 183 -24.95 4.33 -15.30
N GLY A 184 -24.15 4.98 -16.15
CA GLY A 184 -22.68 4.95 -16.05
C GLY A 184 -22.10 5.70 -14.83
N VAL A 185 -22.90 6.52 -14.17
CA VAL A 185 -22.48 7.40 -13.05
C VAL A 185 -21.84 6.63 -11.89
N GLY A 186 -22.34 5.43 -11.58
CA GLY A 186 -21.83 4.61 -10.47
C GLY A 186 -20.34 4.29 -10.58
N GLY A 187 -19.88 3.96 -11.80
CA GLY A 187 -18.47 3.68 -12.08
C GLY A 187 -17.58 4.92 -11.95
N VAL A 188 -18.04 6.08 -12.44
CA VAL A 188 -17.28 7.34 -12.37
C VAL A 188 -17.13 7.82 -10.94
N VAL A 189 -18.22 7.84 -10.15
CA VAL A 189 -18.19 8.24 -8.74
C VAL A 189 -17.28 7.30 -7.92
N THR A 190 -17.34 5.99 -8.17
CA THR A 190 -16.47 5.01 -7.49
C THR A 190 -14.99 5.21 -7.86
N ARG A 191 -14.68 5.42 -9.15
CA ARG A 191 -13.32 5.68 -9.65
C ARG A 191 -12.74 6.94 -9.00
N VAL A 192 -13.44 8.07 -9.10
CA VAL A 192 -13.01 9.36 -8.52
C VAL A 192 -12.90 9.29 -6.99
N SER A 193 -13.75 8.51 -6.32
CA SER A 193 -13.64 8.33 -4.87
C SER A 193 -12.39 7.53 -4.46
N ARG A 194 -12.05 6.47 -5.21
CA ARG A 194 -10.88 5.60 -4.93
C ARG A 194 -9.55 6.24 -5.28
N SER A 195 -9.48 7.05 -6.33
CA SER A 195 -8.25 7.76 -6.75
C SER A 195 -7.92 9.00 -5.89
N ARG A 196 -8.72 9.31 -4.87
CA ARG A 196 -8.68 10.59 -4.14
C ARG A 196 -7.56 10.62 -3.09
N ILE A 197 -6.61 11.52 -3.26
CA ILE A 197 -5.58 11.86 -2.27
C ILE A 197 -6.11 13.05 -1.43
N PRO A 198 -6.25 12.93 -0.10
CA PRO A 198 -6.68 14.04 0.74
C PRO A 198 -5.73 15.26 0.64
N PRO A 199 -6.20 16.49 0.89
CA PRO A 199 -5.34 17.65 1.03
C PRO A 199 -4.60 17.65 2.37
N THR A 200 -3.41 18.27 2.36
CA THR A 200 -2.51 18.46 3.51
C THR A 200 -2.14 19.94 3.67
N LEU A 201 -1.73 20.39 4.87
CA LEU A 201 -1.20 21.76 5.00
C LEU A 201 0.16 21.92 4.29
N GLU A 202 0.89 20.81 4.08
CA GLU A 202 2.12 20.69 3.29
C GLU A 202 1.98 21.27 1.86
N GLU A 203 0.79 21.21 1.26
CA GLU A 203 0.51 21.78 -0.07
C GLU A 203 0.38 23.32 -0.07
N GLY A 204 0.22 23.95 1.10
CA GLY A 204 0.00 25.39 1.24
C GLY A 204 -1.43 25.79 1.64
N PHE A 205 -2.28 24.85 2.02
CA PHE A 205 -3.54 25.16 2.72
C PHE A 205 -3.26 25.64 4.15
N VAL A 206 -3.98 26.66 4.62
CA VAL A 206 -3.92 27.13 6.02
C VAL A 206 -5.06 26.59 6.89
N ARG A 207 -6.14 26.11 6.25
CA ARG A 207 -7.27 25.43 6.92
C ARG A 207 -7.81 24.29 6.05
N ILE A 208 -8.08 23.13 6.66
CA ILE A 208 -8.77 22.01 6.00
C ILE A 208 -9.94 21.56 6.86
N THR A 209 -11.15 21.48 6.28
CA THR A 209 -12.36 20.97 6.97
C THR A 209 -12.85 19.70 6.27
N TYR A 210 -13.01 18.61 7.01
CA TYR A 210 -13.57 17.35 6.54
C TYR A 210 -15.03 17.21 6.98
N CYS A 211 -15.91 16.81 6.05
CA CYS A 211 -17.33 16.54 6.33
C CYS A 211 -17.72 15.14 5.84
N ARG A 212 -18.21 14.28 6.75
CA ARG A 212 -18.70 12.91 6.46
C ARG A 212 -20.22 12.82 6.45
N THR A 213 -20.91 13.83 6.99
CA THR A 213 -22.38 13.94 6.99
C THR A 213 -22.83 15.27 6.38
N ASP A 214 -24.08 15.32 5.91
CA ASP A 214 -24.69 16.58 5.45
C ASP A 214 -24.84 17.61 6.58
N THR A 215 -25.02 17.15 7.82
CA THR A 215 -25.09 18.03 9.00
C THR A 215 -23.75 18.74 9.27
N GLU A 216 -22.62 18.06 9.06
CA GLU A 216 -21.29 18.70 9.09
C GLU A 216 -21.10 19.67 7.91
N LEU A 217 -21.65 19.31 6.74
CA LEU A 217 -21.55 20.12 5.53
C LEU A 217 -22.35 21.43 5.65
N ASP A 218 -23.58 21.37 6.16
CA ASP A 218 -24.44 22.53 6.39
C ASP A 218 -23.94 23.42 7.53
N LYS A 219 -23.35 22.83 8.59
CA LYS A 219 -22.59 23.61 9.60
C LYS A 219 -21.42 24.36 8.96
N THR A 220 -20.71 23.73 8.03
CA THR A 220 -19.56 24.35 7.34
C THR A 220 -20.01 25.41 6.34
N VAL A 221 -21.13 25.22 5.65
CA VAL A 221 -21.79 26.26 4.84
C VAL A 221 -22.14 27.46 5.72
N SER A 222 -22.82 27.25 6.86
CA SER A 222 -23.17 28.32 7.80
C SER A 222 -21.94 29.11 8.24
N LEU A 223 -20.83 28.41 8.55
CA LEU A 223 -19.56 29.03 8.95
C LEU A 223 -18.95 29.92 7.86
N TYR A 224 -19.00 29.51 6.58
CA TYR A 224 -18.49 30.33 5.47
C TYR A 224 -19.47 31.43 4.99
N SER A 225 -20.77 31.28 5.25
CA SER A 225 -21.77 32.33 5.03
C SER A 225 -21.72 33.42 6.10
N GLN A 226 -21.52 33.04 7.37
CA GLN A 226 -21.40 33.98 8.49
C GLN A 226 -20.01 34.65 8.57
N LEU A 227 -19.07 34.30 7.69
CA LEU A 227 -17.76 34.91 7.62
C LEU A 227 -17.85 36.32 7.01
N ASP A 228 -17.61 37.32 7.84
CA ASP A 228 -17.61 38.75 7.51
C ASP A 228 -16.37 39.19 6.68
N ILE A 229 -16.34 40.46 6.32
CA ILE A 229 -15.25 41.09 5.57
C ILE A 229 -14.12 41.39 6.58
N GLY A 230 -12.91 40.90 6.32
CA GLY A 230 -11.81 40.85 7.31
C GLY A 230 -11.84 39.62 8.23
N GLY A 231 -12.97 38.92 8.31
CA GLY A 231 -13.12 37.70 9.12
C GLY A 231 -12.10 36.60 8.79
N HIS A 232 -11.61 35.94 9.84
CA HIS A 232 -10.73 34.77 9.74
C HIS A 232 -11.34 33.56 10.46
N LEU A 233 -11.10 32.36 9.93
CA LEU A 233 -11.47 31.11 10.56
C LEU A 233 -10.25 30.46 11.24
N PRO A 234 -10.43 29.63 12.29
CA PRO A 234 -9.32 28.93 12.93
C PRO A 234 -8.49 28.13 11.92
N LEU A 235 -7.16 28.26 12.02
CA LEU A 235 -6.19 27.56 11.16
C LEU A 235 -5.99 26.12 11.62
N GLY A 236 -5.53 25.24 10.72
CA GLY A 236 -5.31 23.82 11.01
C GLY A 236 -6.32 22.88 10.34
N VAL A 237 -6.55 21.71 10.93
CA VAL A 237 -7.44 20.68 10.36
C VAL A 237 -8.63 20.41 11.30
N PHE A 238 -9.81 20.26 10.71
CA PHE A 238 -11.09 20.19 11.41
C PHE A 238 -11.96 19.07 10.85
N GLY A 239 -12.66 18.34 11.72
CA GLY A 239 -13.52 17.21 11.35
C GLY A 239 -12.77 15.97 10.84
N ALA A 240 -11.44 16.03 10.73
CA ALA A 240 -10.59 14.91 10.36
C ALA A 240 -10.68 13.76 11.36
N SER A 241 -10.36 12.55 10.89
CA SER A 241 -10.14 11.38 11.73
C SER A 241 -8.67 11.29 12.12
N VAL A 242 -8.35 10.38 13.06
CA VAL A 242 -6.97 10.09 13.51
C VAL A 242 -6.04 9.61 12.37
N GLN A 243 -6.58 9.30 11.19
CA GLN A 243 -5.82 9.02 9.97
C GLN A 243 -5.54 10.27 9.10
N GLU A 244 -6.40 11.28 9.16
CA GLU A 244 -6.38 12.48 8.29
C GLU A 244 -5.58 13.64 8.92
N GLU A 245 -5.51 13.76 10.25
CA GLU A 245 -4.71 14.81 10.94
C GLU A 245 -3.19 14.61 10.81
N LYS A 246 -2.73 13.36 10.59
CA LYS A 246 -1.30 13.03 10.53
C LYS A 246 -0.54 13.70 9.37
N GLY A 247 -1.25 14.13 8.32
CA GLY A 247 -0.69 14.90 7.19
C GLY A 247 -0.41 16.39 7.48
N THR A 248 -0.54 16.82 8.75
CA THR A 248 -0.41 18.23 9.14
C THR A 248 0.78 18.50 10.07
N LEU A 249 1.07 17.58 10.99
CA LEU A 249 2.15 17.79 11.98
C LEU A 249 3.56 17.67 11.37
N ARG A 250 3.72 17.03 10.21
CA ARG A 250 5.02 16.98 9.51
C ARG A 250 5.39 18.34 8.90
N SER A 251 4.49 18.94 8.13
CA SER A 251 4.63 20.27 7.51
C SER A 251 5.20 21.34 8.44
N LEU A 252 4.60 21.48 9.63
CA LEU A 252 4.96 22.52 10.60
C LEU A 252 6.34 22.34 11.24
N LEU A 253 6.92 21.12 11.17
CA LEU A 253 8.24 20.82 11.75
C LEU A 253 9.40 21.00 10.76
N GLN A 254 9.14 21.28 9.47
CA GLN A 254 10.19 21.38 8.45
C GLN A 254 10.50 22.80 7.94
N ASN A 255 9.59 23.77 8.12
CA ASN A 255 9.72 25.12 7.53
C ASN A 255 9.98 26.26 8.54
N GLY A 256 10.66 25.96 9.66
CA GLY A 256 10.92 26.90 10.75
C GLY A 256 12.35 27.43 10.84
N SER A 257 12.88 28.13 9.82
CA SER A 257 14.26 28.68 9.87
C SER A 257 14.54 29.92 8.99
N LYS A 258 14.04 31.09 9.41
CA LYS A 258 14.82 32.35 9.53
C LYS A 258 14.01 33.46 10.23
N GLU A 259 14.71 34.42 10.82
CA GLU A 259 14.17 35.39 11.78
C GLU A 259 13.28 36.49 11.17
N LEU A 260 12.37 37.02 12.00
CA LEU A 260 12.30 38.46 12.27
C LEU A 260 11.88 38.69 13.73
N LYS A 261 12.44 39.72 14.38
CA LYS A 261 12.34 39.95 15.84
C LYS A 261 11.23 40.95 16.19
N LEU A 262 10.53 40.76 17.32
CA LEU A 262 10.58 41.71 18.44
C LEU A 262 9.92 41.19 19.75
N LYS A 263 10.71 41.25 20.85
CA LYS A 263 10.32 41.52 22.25
C LYS A 263 9.08 40.82 22.86
N SER A 264 9.33 39.81 23.70
CA SER A 264 9.02 39.92 25.15
C SER A 264 9.89 39.00 26.03
N THR A 265 10.61 39.67 26.94
CA THR A 265 11.40 39.23 28.10
C THR A 265 11.16 37.83 28.73
N SER A 266 12.23 37.01 28.76
CA SER A 266 12.95 36.59 30.00
C SER A 266 13.29 35.09 30.14
N ASN A 267 14.58 34.80 30.36
CA ASN A 267 15.18 33.66 31.07
C ASN A 267 14.62 32.23 30.82
N ARG A 268 15.05 31.60 29.71
CA ARG A 268 15.24 30.13 29.65
C ARG A 268 16.28 29.62 28.62
N GLN A 269 17.27 30.42 28.24
CA GLN A 269 18.36 30.02 27.35
C GLN A 269 19.69 29.82 28.09
N ALA A 270 19.86 28.65 28.72
CA ALA A 270 21.14 28.23 29.31
C ALA A 270 21.34 26.70 29.38
N MET A 271 20.51 25.88 28.69
CA MET A 271 20.59 24.40 28.81
C MET A 271 20.14 23.61 27.56
N GLN A 272 20.40 24.10 26.35
CA GLN A 272 19.91 23.47 25.10
C GLN A 272 20.99 23.23 24.02
N THR A 273 22.27 23.18 24.40
CA THR A 273 23.41 23.07 23.46
C THR A 273 24.45 22.01 23.86
N LYS A 274 24.02 20.92 24.53
CA LYS A 274 24.95 19.93 25.11
C LYS A 274 24.42 18.49 25.24
N VAL A 275 23.58 18.03 24.31
CA VAL A 275 22.93 16.70 24.34
C VAL A 275 23.41 15.76 23.20
N ASP A 276 24.12 16.31 22.22
CA ASP A 276 24.08 15.84 20.82
C ASP A 276 25.04 14.70 20.42
N GLU A 277 25.72 14.04 21.37
CA GLU A 277 26.66 12.92 21.07
C GLU A 277 26.52 11.69 21.98
N THR A 278 25.77 11.75 23.09
CA THR A 278 25.75 10.67 24.11
C THR A 278 24.46 9.85 24.17
N ASP A 279 23.40 10.30 23.49
CA ASP A 279 22.04 9.75 23.57
C ASP A 279 21.92 8.33 22.98
N GLY A 280 22.63 8.04 21.89
CA GLY A 280 22.65 6.72 21.26
C GLY A 280 23.22 5.62 22.16
N ALA A 281 24.22 5.94 22.98
CA ALA A 281 24.89 4.99 23.87
C ALA A 281 24.00 4.50 25.04
N ARG A 282 22.82 5.13 25.24
CA ARG A 282 21.83 4.77 26.26
C ARG A 282 20.44 4.47 25.66
N SER A 283 20.36 4.28 24.34
CA SER A 283 19.10 4.06 23.61
C SER A 283 19.02 2.66 22.97
N LEU A 284 17.95 1.91 23.28
CA LEU A 284 17.58 0.66 22.60
C LEU A 284 16.41 0.90 21.65
N ALA A 285 16.59 0.65 20.36
CA ALA A 285 15.46 0.49 19.44
C ALA A 285 14.91 -0.94 19.50
N PHE A 286 13.59 -1.11 19.48
CA PHE A 286 12.97 -2.44 19.49
C PHE A 286 11.65 -2.48 18.71
N PRO A 287 11.39 -3.57 17.96
CA PRO A 287 10.14 -3.75 17.23
C PRO A 287 9.07 -4.43 18.10
N SER A 288 7.85 -4.51 17.57
CA SER A 288 6.82 -5.38 18.15
C SER A 288 7.22 -6.85 18.02
N ILE A 289 7.46 -7.50 19.16
CA ILE A 289 7.77 -8.93 19.23
C ILE A 289 6.48 -9.75 19.06
N SER A 290 6.56 -10.84 18.30
CA SER A 290 5.52 -11.83 18.04
C SER A 290 4.21 -11.40 17.32
N THR A 291 3.89 -10.12 17.19
CA THR A 291 2.59 -9.70 16.61
C THR A 291 2.45 -9.91 15.09
N ALA A 292 3.56 -10.05 14.36
CA ALA A 292 3.55 -10.31 12.92
C ALA A 292 3.51 -11.81 12.57
N ASP A 293 4.68 -12.40 12.25
CA ASP A 293 4.84 -13.80 11.81
C ASP A 293 4.26 -14.85 12.77
N PHE A 294 4.25 -14.52 14.07
CA PHE A 294 3.83 -15.36 15.18
C PHE A 294 2.40 -15.05 15.66
N GLN A 295 1.68 -14.10 15.05
CA GLN A 295 0.25 -13.85 15.20
C GLN A 295 -0.24 -13.63 16.64
N PHE A 296 0.59 -13.04 17.50
CA PHE A 296 0.19 -12.66 18.86
C PHE A 296 -0.73 -11.43 18.84
N ASP A 297 -1.79 -11.42 19.66
CA ASP A 297 -2.75 -10.32 19.73
C ASP A 297 -2.12 -8.94 19.96
N HIS A 298 -2.59 -7.95 19.20
CA HIS A 298 -2.05 -6.60 19.18
C HIS A 298 -2.36 -5.78 20.44
N GLU A 299 -3.49 -6.01 21.11
CA GLU A 299 -3.85 -5.27 22.32
C GLU A 299 -3.07 -5.81 23.52
N MET A 300 -3.09 -7.14 23.71
CA MET A 300 -2.32 -7.82 24.76
C MET A 300 -0.81 -7.57 24.63
N ALA A 301 -0.27 -7.58 23.39
CA ALA A 301 1.12 -7.21 23.17
C ALA A 301 1.41 -5.75 23.56
N ALA A 302 0.51 -4.82 23.25
CA ALA A 302 0.70 -3.41 23.57
C ALA A 302 0.62 -3.13 25.08
N ASP A 303 -0.25 -3.84 25.82
CA ASP A 303 -0.25 -3.82 27.28
C ASP A 303 1.08 -4.31 27.84
N ILE A 304 1.53 -5.51 27.44
CA ILE A 304 2.77 -6.11 27.93
C ILE A 304 4.00 -5.24 27.60
N ILE A 305 4.05 -4.60 26.43
CA ILE A 305 5.11 -3.65 26.07
C ILE A 305 5.17 -2.50 27.08
N VAL A 306 4.04 -1.82 27.31
CA VAL A 306 3.99 -0.64 28.18
C VAL A 306 4.22 -1.01 29.64
N GLU A 307 3.56 -2.06 30.14
CA GLU A 307 3.79 -2.60 31.49
C GLU A 307 5.27 -2.89 31.74
N THR A 308 5.94 -3.60 30.83
CA THR A 308 7.32 -4.05 31.04
C THR A 308 8.31 -2.87 30.97
N VAL A 309 8.04 -1.85 30.15
CA VAL A 309 8.85 -0.62 30.13
C VAL A 309 8.60 0.24 31.38
N VAL A 310 7.36 0.32 31.88
CA VAL A 310 7.04 0.98 33.15
C VAL A 310 7.73 0.27 34.32
N GLU A 311 7.63 -1.06 34.40
CA GLU A 311 8.29 -1.87 35.42
C GLU A 311 9.81 -1.69 35.40
N PHE A 312 10.43 -1.73 34.22
CA PHE A 312 11.87 -1.50 34.07
C PHE A 312 12.32 -0.15 34.63
N HIS A 313 11.52 0.92 34.43
CA HIS A 313 11.83 2.26 34.92
C HIS A 313 11.55 2.47 36.42
N ARG A 314 10.95 1.49 37.13
CA ARG A 314 10.83 1.55 38.60
C ARG A 314 12.18 1.39 39.32
N ASN A 315 13.20 0.85 38.66
CA ASN A 315 14.55 0.74 39.21
C ASN A 315 15.35 2.04 38.93
N PRO A 316 15.76 2.81 39.95
CA PRO A 316 16.55 4.03 39.76
C PRO A 316 17.90 3.80 39.06
N SER A 317 18.46 2.58 39.13
CA SER A 317 19.70 2.20 38.44
C SER A 317 19.59 2.25 36.91
N HIS A 318 18.36 2.28 36.37
CA HIS A 318 18.08 2.41 34.94
C HIS A 318 17.84 3.85 34.48
N ALA A 319 18.00 4.85 35.38
CA ALA A 319 17.77 6.26 35.04
C ALA A 319 18.57 6.71 33.80
N GLY A 320 17.90 7.41 32.88
CA GLY A 320 18.49 7.87 31.63
C GLY A 320 18.88 6.75 30.65
N LEU A 321 18.40 5.52 30.81
CA LEU A 321 18.27 4.58 29.69
C LEU A 321 16.93 4.88 28.99
N ARG A 322 16.91 4.84 27.65
CA ARG A 322 15.72 5.11 26.83
C ARG A 322 15.40 3.93 25.92
N PHE A 323 14.11 3.68 25.72
CA PHE A 323 13.65 2.80 24.66
C PHE A 323 13.04 3.59 23.49
N VAL A 324 13.22 3.07 22.29
CA VAL A 324 12.56 3.53 21.07
C VAL A 324 11.75 2.36 20.51
N PHE A 325 10.42 2.47 20.54
CA PHE A 325 9.55 1.47 19.90
C PHE A 325 9.41 1.80 18.41
N VAL A 326 9.75 0.84 17.54
CA VAL A 326 9.92 1.06 16.09
C VAL A 326 9.02 0.14 15.28
N ASP A 327 8.38 0.70 14.25
CA ASP A 327 7.73 -0.06 13.17
C ASP A 327 7.80 0.74 11.86
N LEU A 328 7.73 0.06 10.72
CA LEU A 328 8.04 0.57 9.38
C LEU A 328 7.12 1.70 8.90
N SER A 329 5.94 1.88 9.51
CA SER A 329 4.90 2.78 9.02
C SER A 329 4.27 3.60 10.14
N GLY A 330 4.11 4.91 9.93
CA GLY A 330 3.36 5.79 10.83
C GLY A 330 1.86 5.46 10.93
N ASN A 331 1.38 4.51 10.12
CA ASN A 331 0.03 3.94 10.19
C ASN A 331 -0.01 2.55 10.85
N SER A 332 1.09 2.09 11.45
CA SER A 332 1.14 0.86 12.24
C SER A 332 0.11 0.87 13.37
N ASP A 333 -0.62 -0.23 13.46
CA ASP A 333 -1.57 -0.49 14.56
C ASP A 333 -0.84 -0.64 15.90
N MET A 334 0.35 -1.26 15.91
CA MET A 334 1.15 -1.42 17.12
C MET A 334 1.71 -0.08 17.62
N LEU A 335 2.25 0.77 16.74
CA LEU A 335 2.68 2.13 17.15
C LEU A 335 1.51 2.92 17.75
N ARG A 336 0.31 2.79 17.18
CA ARG A 336 -0.90 3.43 17.70
C ARG A 336 -1.28 2.92 19.10
N ARG A 337 -1.34 1.60 19.31
CA ARG A 337 -1.73 1.00 20.60
C ARG A 337 -0.71 1.30 21.69
N VAL A 338 0.58 1.10 21.41
CA VAL A 338 1.66 1.38 22.37
C VAL A 338 1.73 2.89 22.67
N SER A 339 1.58 3.77 21.67
CA SER A 339 1.53 5.21 21.91
C SER A 339 0.34 5.64 22.78
N LYS A 340 -0.83 5.01 22.62
CA LYS A 340 -2.01 5.28 23.47
C LYS A 340 -1.73 4.84 24.91
N LYS A 341 -1.37 3.57 25.10
CA LYS A 341 -1.14 2.98 26.43
C LYS A 341 0.03 3.66 27.16
N ALA A 342 1.08 4.09 26.46
CA ALA A 342 2.19 4.85 27.05
C ALA A 342 1.75 6.25 27.54
N ALA A 343 0.86 6.92 26.82
CA ALA A 343 0.27 8.19 27.27
C ALA A 343 -0.67 7.99 28.48
N GLU A 344 -1.47 6.92 28.47
CA GLU A 344 -2.34 6.52 29.59
C GLU A 344 -1.52 6.15 30.85
N ALA A 345 -0.33 5.57 30.67
CA ALA A 345 0.64 5.31 31.73
C ALA A 345 1.53 6.52 32.10
N GLY A 346 1.28 7.71 31.55
CA GLY A 346 1.99 8.95 31.89
C GLY A 346 3.46 8.98 31.49
N MET A 347 3.87 8.17 30.50
CA MET A 347 5.29 7.99 30.14
C MET A 347 5.85 9.18 29.36
N SER A 348 7.08 9.56 29.68
CA SER A 348 7.82 10.58 28.92
C SER A 348 8.55 9.98 27.70
N ALA A 349 8.75 10.80 26.66
CA ALA A 349 9.57 10.43 25.49
C ALA A 349 11.05 10.18 25.83
N LEU A 350 11.51 10.52 27.04
CA LEU A 350 12.83 10.17 27.56
C LEU A 350 12.91 8.71 28.04
N GLN A 351 11.78 8.09 28.34
CA GLN A 351 11.67 6.68 28.77
C GLN A 351 11.27 5.79 27.59
N LEU A 352 10.25 6.20 26.84
CA LEU A 352 9.72 5.47 25.69
C LEU A 352 9.36 6.44 24.56
N LEU A 353 10.20 6.48 23.53
CA LEU A 353 9.93 7.19 22.28
C LEU A 353 9.20 6.25 21.30
N ILE A 354 8.12 6.70 20.68
CA ILE A 354 7.43 5.97 19.61
C ILE A 354 7.92 6.51 18.27
N HIS A 355 8.47 5.65 17.41
CA HIS A 355 9.08 6.06 16.14
C HIS A 355 8.59 5.21 14.96
N ALA A 356 8.38 5.88 13.82
CA ALA A 356 7.95 5.26 12.58
C ALA A 356 9.09 5.31 11.55
N GLY A 357 9.73 4.18 11.30
CA GLY A 357 10.92 4.05 10.49
C GLY A 357 11.42 2.61 10.45
N ASP A 358 12.48 2.36 9.68
CA ASP A 358 13.13 1.06 9.62
C ASP A 358 14.28 0.99 10.64
N ILE A 359 14.25 -0.03 11.50
CA ILE A 359 15.23 -0.24 12.57
C ILE A 359 16.68 -0.40 12.06
N THR A 360 16.85 -0.68 10.77
CA THR A 360 18.14 -0.83 10.09
C THR A 360 18.71 0.45 9.50
N ASN A 361 17.95 1.56 9.49
CA ASN A 361 18.39 2.87 8.96
C ASN A 361 17.92 4.07 9.79
N LEU A 362 17.74 3.90 11.11
CA LEU A 362 17.20 4.93 12.01
C LEU A 362 17.99 6.24 12.00
N ARG A 363 19.32 6.22 11.93
CA ARG A 363 20.15 7.42 11.97
C ARG A 363 20.18 8.10 10.59
N THR A 364 20.31 7.34 9.50
CA THR A 364 20.34 7.92 8.14
C THR A 364 18.99 8.41 7.65
N SER A 365 17.88 7.87 8.16
CA SER A 365 16.52 8.38 7.91
C SER A 365 16.14 9.61 8.74
N GLY A 366 17.03 10.12 9.61
CA GLY A 366 16.77 11.26 10.49
C GLY A 366 15.95 10.92 11.74
N GLY A 367 15.87 9.64 12.10
CA GLY A 367 15.31 9.14 13.35
C GLY A 367 16.31 9.11 14.51
N PRO A 368 15.91 8.54 15.66
CA PRO A 368 16.69 8.56 16.89
C PRO A 368 17.88 7.59 16.81
N GLN A 369 19.08 8.09 17.12
CA GLN A 369 20.27 7.27 17.23
C GLN A 369 20.13 6.23 18.35
N CYS A 370 20.40 4.96 18.03
CA CYS A 370 20.31 3.84 18.97
C CYS A 370 21.52 2.91 18.78
N ASN A 371 22.41 2.82 19.77
CA ASN A 371 23.59 1.95 19.69
C ASN A 371 23.24 0.47 19.91
N TYR A 372 21.98 0.16 20.24
CA TYR A 372 21.46 -1.19 20.45
C TYR A 372 20.14 -1.32 19.68
N ILE A 373 19.94 -2.43 18.97
CA ILE A 373 18.65 -2.76 18.32
C ILE A 373 18.19 -4.16 18.71
N ALA A 374 16.89 -4.36 18.89
CA ALA A 374 16.32 -5.68 19.12
C ALA A 374 15.87 -6.35 17.80
N ASN A 375 16.10 -7.66 17.67
CA ASN A 375 15.67 -8.47 16.54
C ASN A 375 14.64 -9.52 17.00
N ALA A 376 13.41 -9.44 16.51
CA ALA A 376 12.40 -10.50 16.66
C ALA A 376 12.80 -11.71 15.79
N THR A 377 13.55 -12.63 16.38
CA THR A 377 14.30 -13.66 15.64
C THR A 377 13.54 -14.98 15.50
N ASN A 378 14.17 -15.97 14.86
CA ASN A 378 13.74 -17.36 14.85
C ASN A 378 14.63 -18.22 15.76
N TRP A 379 14.11 -19.33 16.28
CA TRP A 379 14.78 -20.20 17.27
C TRP A 379 16.16 -20.76 16.85
N ARG A 380 16.55 -20.66 15.58
CA ARG A 380 17.87 -21.08 15.05
C ARG A 380 18.89 -19.94 14.90
N LEU A 381 18.49 -18.70 15.24
CA LEU A 381 19.32 -17.49 15.09
C LEU A 381 19.89 -17.32 13.66
N LYS A 382 19.05 -17.64 12.67
CA LYS A 382 19.41 -17.68 11.24
C LYS A 382 18.87 -16.48 10.43
N PRO A 383 19.53 -16.10 9.34
CA PRO A 383 19.07 -15.05 8.44
C PRO A 383 17.83 -15.47 7.64
N GLY A 384 17.16 -14.50 7.02
CA GLY A 384 15.93 -14.73 6.27
C GLY A 384 14.72 -14.95 7.19
N GLY A 385 13.73 -15.70 6.70
CA GLY A 385 12.42 -15.88 7.35
C GLY A 385 11.41 -14.76 7.09
N GLY A 386 11.87 -13.60 6.60
CA GLY A 386 11.07 -12.40 6.40
C GLY A 386 11.17 -11.42 7.57
N GLY A 387 10.44 -10.31 7.48
CA GLY A 387 10.32 -9.30 8.52
C GLY A 387 11.65 -8.70 8.99
N VAL A 388 11.65 -8.22 10.24
CA VAL A 388 12.79 -7.52 10.85
C VAL A 388 14.06 -8.38 10.95
N ASN A 389 13.90 -9.70 11.10
CA ASN A 389 15.04 -10.62 11.15
C ASN A 389 15.78 -10.68 9.80
N ALA A 390 15.06 -10.73 8.67
CA ALA A 390 15.70 -10.67 7.36
C ALA A 390 16.45 -9.34 7.16
N ALA A 391 15.79 -8.21 7.44
CA ALA A 391 16.37 -6.88 7.28
C ALA A 391 17.64 -6.66 8.13
N ILE A 392 17.62 -7.04 9.41
CA ILE A 392 18.79 -6.87 10.30
C ILE A 392 19.98 -7.72 9.83
N PHE A 393 19.76 -8.97 9.41
CA PHE A 393 20.86 -9.80 8.88
C PHE A 393 21.40 -9.28 7.54
N GLU A 394 20.55 -8.71 6.67
CA GLU A 394 20.94 -8.11 5.40
C GLU A 394 21.77 -6.83 5.61
N ALA A 395 21.30 -5.91 6.46
CA ALA A 395 22.01 -4.66 6.78
C ALA A 395 23.31 -4.89 7.59
N ALA A 396 23.34 -5.91 8.46
CA ALA A 396 24.52 -6.22 9.26
C ALA A 396 25.63 -6.94 8.47
N GLY A 397 25.28 -7.67 7.41
CA GLY A 397 26.22 -8.40 6.54
C GLY A 397 26.60 -9.79 7.06
N SER A 398 27.32 -10.55 6.23
CA SER A 398 27.62 -11.98 6.46
C SER A 398 28.45 -12.26 7.71
N GLU A 399 29.37 -11.38 8.09
CA GLU A 399 30.18 -11.49 9.31
C GLU A 399 29.33 -11.50 10.58
N PHE A 400 28.17 -10.81 10.57
CA PHE A 400 27.24 -10.84 11.70
C PHE A 400 26.61 -12.22 11.87
N GLU A 401 26.39 -13.00 10.80
CA GLU A 401 25.95 -14.40 10.93
C GLU A 401 27.05 -15.32 11.48
N ALA A 402 28.33 -14.94 11.43
CA ALA A 402 29.40 -15.66 12.13
C ALA A 402 29.36 -15.30 13.63
N ALA A 403 29.39 -14.00 13.95
CA ALA A 403 29.32 -13.51 15.33
C ALA A 403 28.09 -14.04 16.10
N THR A 404 26.92 -14.12 15.45
CA THR A 404 25.72 -14.71 16.06
C THR A 404 25.94 -16.18 16.46
N LYS A 405 26.54 -17.01 15.60
CA LYS A 405 26.77 -18.44 15.85
C LYS A 405 27.78 -18.70 16.98
N GLU A 406 28.76 -17.80 17.13
CA GLU A 406 29.76 -17.85 18.20
C GLU A 406 29.14 -17.58 19.57
N VAL A 407 28.17 -16.66 19.64
CA VAL A 407 27.44 -16.35 20.87
C VAL A 407 26.37 -17.40 21.18
N ALA A 408 25.54 -17.82 20.20
CA ALA A 408 24.49 -18.81 20.41
C ALA A 408 24.08 -19.54 19.11
N LYS A 409 23.69 -20.81 19.25
CA LYS A 409 23.19 -21.64 18.13
C LYS A 409 21.67 -21.70 18.04
N THR A 410 20.98 -21.48 19.16
CA THR A 410 19.52 -21.52 19.30
C THR A 410 19.06 -20.61 20.44
N LEU A 411 17.78 -20.25 20.45
CA LEU A 411 17.14 -19.43 21.49
C LEU A 411 15.76 -20.01 21.85
N GLN A 412 15.35 -19.98 23.12
CA GLN A 412 14.03 -20.45 23.55
C GLN A 412 13.01 -19.29 23.63
N PRO A 413 11.69 -19.57 23.52
CA PRO A 413 10.67 -18.54 23.68
C PRO A 413 10.72 -17.93 25.09
N GLY A 414 10.85 -16.61 25.17
CA GLY A 414 11.06 -15.86 26.41
C GLY A 414 12.50 -15.39 26.64
N ASP A 415 13.47 -15.88 25.86
CA ASP A 415 14.88 -15.52 26.01
C ASP A 415 15.32 -14.37 25.08
N ALA A 416 16.42 -13.72 25.48
CA ALA A 416 17.11 -12.69 24.72
C ALA A 416 18.63 -12.87 24.81
N VAL A 417 19.37 -12.59 23.73
CA VAL A 417 20.83 -12.70 23.68
C VAL A 417 21.46 -11.58 22.85
N ALA A 418 22.47 -10.90 23.40
CA ALA A 418 23.18 -9.81 22.72
C ALA A 418 24.38 -10.31 21.91
N VAL A 419 24.48 -9.86 20.66
CA VAL A 419 25.58 -10.13 19.74
C VAL A 419 26.21 -8.78 19.35
N PRO A 420 27.51 -8.55 19.66
CA PRO A 420 28.24 -7.38 19.18
C PRO A 420 28.32 -7.38 17.66
N ILE A 421 28.06 -6.23 17.03
CA ILE A 421 28.20 -6.10 15.57
C ILE A 421 29.68 -5.86 15.22
N PRO A 422 30.27 -6.59 14.24
CA PRO A 422 31.61 -6.32 13.73
C PRO A 422 31.81 -4.87 13.26
N ALA A 423 32.99 -4.29 13.48
CA ALA A 423 33.30 -2.90 13.05
C ALA A 423 33.30 -2.72 11.52
N THR A 424 33.46 -3.83 10.80
CA THR A 424 33.33 -4.04 9.36
C THR A 424 31.88 -4.00 8.85
N SER A 425 30.87 -4.05 9.72
CA SER A 425 29.46 -4.04 9.33
C SER A 425 28.98 -2.66 8.84
N PRO A 426 28.18 -2.59 7.75
CA PRO A 426 27.50 -1.35 7.35
C PRO A 426 26.62 -0.79 8.46
N LEU A 427 25.78 -1.63 9.08
CA LEU A 427 24.87 -1.25 10.17
C LEU A 427 25.61 -0.64 11.39
N ARG A 428 26.87 -1.04 11.64
CA ARG A 428 27.71 -0.40 12.66
C ARG A 428 28.35 0.90 12.20
N ARG A 429 28.92 0.96 10.99
CA ARG A 429 29.61 2.17 10.49
C ARG A 429 28.66 3.32 10.18
N VAL A 430 27.47 3.03 9.66
CA VAL A 430 26.56 4.03 9.10
C VAL A 430 25.53 4.47 10.15
N GLU A 431 24.89 3.53 10.83
CA GLU A 431 23.85 3.82 11.84
C GLU A 431 24.39 3.98 13.26
N GLY A 432 25.61 3.49 13.54
CA GLY A 432 26.22 3.50 14.87
C GLY A 432 25.81 2.33 15.77
N VAL A 433 25.09 1.33 15.24
CA VAL A 433 24.63 0.18 16.04
C VAL A 433 25.82 -0.67 16.48
N THR A 434 25.99 -0.83 17.79
CA THR A 434 27.08 -1.60 18.40
C THR A 434 26.71 -3.05 18.68
N HIS A 435 25.43 -3.33 18.96
CA HIS A 435 24.91 -4.66 19.31
C HIS A 435 23.51 -4.88 18.72
N VAL A 436 23.24 -6.11 18.30
CA VAL A 436 21.88 -6.63 18.10
C VAL A 436 21.51 -7.49 19.30
N ILE A 437 20.32 -7.33 19.86
CA ILE A 437 19.77 -8.24 20.85
C ILE A 437 18.72 -9.12 20.16
N HIS A 438 19.06 -10.38 19.89
CA HIS A 438 18.12 -11.36 19.37
C HIS A 438 17.13 -11.76 20.47
N VAL A 439 15.83 -11.72 20.18
CA VAL A 439 14.75 -12.04 21.11
C VAL A 439 13.77 -12.99 20.44
N LEU A 440 13.39 -14.07 21.13
CA LEU A 440 12.35 -14.98 20.65
C LEU A 440 11.12 -14.86 21.56
N GLY A 441 10.04 -14.27 21.05
CA GLY A 441 8.75 -14.25 21.74
C GLY A 441 7.95 -15.55 21.57
N PRO A 442 6.76 -15.64 22.19
CA PRO A 442 5.85 -16.77 22.01
C PRO A 442 5.32 -16.82 20.57
N ASN A 443 4.95 -18.01 20.11
CA ASN A 443 4.31 -18.21 18.82
C ASN A 443 2.84 -18.61 18.97
N MET A 444 1.90 -17.83 18.46
CA MET A 444 0.48 -18.19 18.37
C MET A 444 0.11 -18.82 17.02
N ASN A 445 0.95 -18.65 16.00
CA ASN A 445 0.72 -19.18 14.65
C ASN A 445 0.91 -20.71 14.61
N PRO A 446 -0.14 -21.54 14.44
CA PRO A 446 -0.02 -22.99 14.44
C PRO A 446 0.74 -23.55 13.23
N MET A 447 0.99 -22.73 12.20
CA MET A 447 1.80 -23.13 11.03
C MET A 447 3.31 -23.00 11.28
N ARG A 448 3.73 -22.42 12.42
CA ARG A 448 5.13 -22.19 12.83
C ARG A 448 5.51 -23.11 14.03
N PRO A 449 6.79 -23.48 14.20
CA PRO A 449 7.24 -24.31 15.34
C PRO A 449 6.96 -23.66 16.70
N ASN A 450 6.91 -24.49 17.75
CA ASN A 450 6.71 -24.06 19.15
C ASN A 450 5.45 -23.18 19.33
N SER A 451 4.37 -23.49 18.60
CA SER A 451 3.10 -22.80 18.75
C SER A 451 2.44 -23.15 20.07
N LEU A 452 1.91 -22.15 20.76
CA LEU A 452 1.12 -22.30 22.00
C LEU A 452 -0.36 -22.61 21.72
N ALA A 453 -0.74 -22.83 20.46
CA ALA A 453 -2.07 -23.26 20.02
C ALA A 453 -3.26 -22.39 20.50
N GLY A 454 -3.00 -21.15 20.92
CA GLY A 454 -4.01 -20.23 21.47
C GLY A 454 -4.00 -20.08 23.00
N ASP A 455 -3.09 -20.73 23.73
CA ASP A 455 -2.88 -20.46 25.16
C ASP A 455 -2.24 -19.08 25.37
N TYR A 456 -3.10 -18.07 25.48
CA TYR A 456 -2.72 -16.70 25.81
C TYR A 456 -2.28 -16.51 27.27
N ASN A 457 -2.53 -17.45 28.19
CA ASN A 457 -1.97 -17.34 29.55
C ASN A 457 -0.46 -17.61 29.52
N GLN A 458 -0.07 -18.75 28.94
CA GLN A 458 1.34 -19.06 28.69
C GLN A 458 1.95 -18.04 27.72
N GLY A 459 1.20 -17.61 26.70
CA GLY A 459 1.60 -16.58 25.76
C GLY A 459 1.99 -15.25 26.41
N CYS A 460 1.09 -14.67 27.22
CA CYS A 460 1.35 -13.40 27.90
C CYS A 460 2.52 -13.51 28.89
N GLN A 461 2.70 -14.65 29.55
CA GLN A 461 3.87 -14.90 30.39
C GLN A 461 5.17 -14.93 29.58
N VAL A 462 5.21 -15.68 28.47
CA VAL A 462 6.39 -15.81 27.61
C VAL A 462 6.72 -14.49 26.88
N LEU A 463 5.73 -13.69 26.48
CA LEU A 463 5.97 -12.37 25.88
C LEU A 463 6.51 -11.38 26.92
N ARG A 464 5.97 -11.37 28.14
CA ARG A 464 6.50 -10.53 29.23
C ARG A 464 7.94 -10.93 29.58
N ASN A 465 8.24 -12.24 29.66
CA ASN A 465 9.61 -12.73 29.83
C ASN A 465 10.54 -12.25 28.70
N ALA A 466 10.11 -12.33 27.43
CA ALA A 466 10.90 -11.88 26.28
C ALA A 466 11.28 -10.39 26.37
N TYR A 467 10.32 -9.52 26.72
CA TYR A 467 10.60 -8.09 26.93
C TYR A 467 11.44 -7.84 28.19
N SER A 468 11.14 -8.50 29.32
CA SER A 468 11.93 -8.36 30.54
C SER A 468 13.39 -8.77 30.31
N ASN A 469 13.63 -9.85 29.57
CA ASN A 469 14.97 -10.35 29.30
C ASN A 469 15.69 -9.50 28.24
N LEU A 470 15.01 -9.00 27.21
CA LEU A 470 15.54 -7.97 26.30
C LEU A 470 16.04 -6.75 27.09
N PHE A 471 15.22 -6.19 27.97
CA PHE A 471 15.56 -4.98 28.70
C PHE A 471 16.65 -5.20 29.76
N LYS A 472 16.67 -6.36 30.46
CA LYS A 472 17.77 -6.77 31.35
C LYS A 472 19.09 -6.93 30.61
N VAL A 473 19.09 -7.59 29.44
CA VAL A 473 20.28 -7.76 28.61
C VAL A 473 20.81 -6.38 28.19
N PHE A 474 19.94 -5.50 27.70
CA PHE A 474 20.26 -4.12 27.33
C PHE A 474 20.86 -3.30 28.49
N SER A 475 20.21 -3.24 29.67
CA SER A 475 20.76 -2.46 30.78
C SER A 475 22.11 -3.01 31.25
N SER A 476 22.28 -4.34 31.22
CA SER A 476 23.55 -5.00 31.60
C SER A 476 24.73 -4.67 30.68
N ILE A 477 24.51 -4.28 29.43
CA ILE A 477 25.56 -3.88 28.47
C ILE A 477 25.71 -2.35 28.39
N ALA A 478 24.61 -1.60 28.38
CA ALA A 478 24.63 -0.14 28.36
C ALA A 478 25.32 0.45 29.60
N LEU A 479 25.01 -0.03 30.80
CA LEU A 479 25.58 0.47 32.05
C LEU A 479 27.04 0.04 32.26
N LYS A 480 27.49 -1.07 31.66
CA LYS A 480 28.92 -1.45 31.64
C LYS A 480 29.74 -0.51 30.75
N ASN A 481 29.22 -0.17 29.58
CA ASN A 481 29.91 0.70 28.63
C ASN A 481 30.12 2.13 29.18
N THR A 482 29.20 2.64 30.02
CA THR A 482 29.35 3.96 30.65
C THR A 482 30.45 4.05 31.72
N ASN A 483 30.93 2.92 32.24
CA ASN A 483 32.06 2.91 33.18
C ASN A 483 33.41 3.09 32.45
N PHE A 484 33.49 2.81 31.15
CA PHE A 484 34.68 3.09 30.34
C PHE A 484 34.78 4.57 29.94
N SER A 485 33.67 5.24 29.62
CA SER A 485 33.69 6.66 29.23
C SER A 485 34.12 7.57 30.38
N ASN A 486 33.73 7.26 31.63
CA ASN A 486 34.09 8.05 32.80
C ASN A 486 35.58 7.93 33.20
N ALA A 487 36.31 6.96 32.65
CA ALA A 487 37.76 6.83 32.88
C ALA A 487 38.60 7.78 32.01
N LEU A 488 38.02 8.37 30.95
CA LEU A 488 38.74 9.21 29.98
C LEU A 488 38.71 10.72 30.28
N HIS A 489 37.93 11.16 31.27
CA HIS A 489 37.82 12.56 31.67
C HIS A 489 38.10 12.75 33.17
N LYS A 490 39.39 12.71 33.54
CA LYS A 490 39.88 13.31 34.79
C LYS A 490 41.11 14.18 34.49
N PRO A 491 41.14 15.45 34.93
CA PRO A 491 42.33 16.29 34.77
C PRO A 491 43.55 15.70 35.48
N LEU A 492 44.73 15.92 34.89
CA LEU A 492 46.02 15.58 35.51
C LEU A 492 46.37 16.62 36.57
N GLU A 493 46.27 16.26 37.85
CA GLU A 493 47.01 16.91 38.93
C GLU A 493 48.24 16.06 39.28
N VAL A 494 49.37 16.73 39.50
CA VAL A 494 50.69 16.10 39.68
C VAL A 494 50.99 15.87 41.15
N LYS A 495 51.53 14.69 41.49
CA LYS A 495 52.45 14.51 42.62
C LYS A 495 53.30 13.24 42.50
N ASP A 496 54.39 13.25 43.24
CA ASP A 496 55.64 12.55 42.93
C ASP A 496 55.65 11.04 43.24
N GLN A 497 56.69 10.37 42.73
CA GLN A 497 57.06 9.00 43.12
C GLN A 497 57.74 8.99 44.51
N PRO A 498 57.92 7.82 45.15
CA PRO A 498 59.15 7.06 44.85
C PRO A 498 58.95 5.56 44.58
N GLU A 499 60.03 4.97 44.05
CA GLU A 499 60.18 3.58 43.59
C GLU A 499 59.88 2.48 44.63
N THR A 500 59.54 1.28 44.15
CA THR A 500 60.30 0.05 44.51
C THR A 500 60.17 -1.03 43.43
N LYS A 501 61.11 -1.99 43.39
CA LYS A 501 61.38 -2.85 42.21
C LYS A 501 61.06 -4.33 42.45
N ALA A 502 60.37 -4.99 41.51
CA ALA A 502 60.41 -6.45 41.32
C ALA A 502 59.92 -6.93 39.93
N SER A 503 60.84 -7.41 39.09
CA SER A 503 60.83 -8.72 38.37
C SER A 503 59.48 -9.47 38.22
N LEU A 504 59.01 -9.96 37.05
CA LEU A 504 59.72 -10.56 35.89
C LEU A 504 58.89 -10.64 34.57
N LYS A 505 59.60 -10.56 33.43
CA LYS A 505 59.45 -11.27 32.13
C LYS A 505 58.07 -11.51 31.45
N VAL A 506 57.94 -10.90 30.26
CA VAL A 506 57.56 -11.49 28.95
C VAL A 506 56.10 -12.00 28.72
N ALA A 507 55.60 -11.71 27.53
CA ALA A 507 54.27 -12.10 26.99
C ALA A 507 54.45 -12.80 25.61
N PRO A 508 53.41 -13.09 24.80
CA PRO A 508 52.06 -13.62 25.09
C PRO A 508 51.72 -14.88 24.24
N LYS A 509 50.60 -15.58 24.56
CA LYS A 509 49.54 -16.11 23.64
C LYS A 509 48.90 -17.45 24.07
N ASN A 510 47.57 -17.46 23.98
CA ASN A 510 46.61 -18.51 23.62
C ASN A 510 47.01 -20.01 23.66
N ALA A 511 46.45 -20.73 24.63
CA ALA A 511 45.77 -22.04 24.47
C ALA A 511 44.79 -22.17 25.67
N PHE A 512 43.56 -22.69 25.56
CA PHE A 512 43.19 -24.10 25.37
C PHE A 512 43.97 -25.06 26.28
N THR A 513 43.27 -25.85 27.11
CA THR A 513 43.81 -26.87 28.06
C THR A 513 44.27 -26.40 29.46
N PHE A 514 43.34 -26.06 30.37
CA PHE A 514 43.53 -26.33 31.82
C PHE A 514 42.25 -26.47 32.68
N MET A 515 41.18 -27.10 32.18
CA MET A 515 40.10 -27.60 33.06
C MET A 515 39.57 -28.97 32.61
N MET A 516 40.51 -29.88 32.32
CA MET A 516 40.24 -31.29 32.06
C MET A 516 41.41 -32.15 32.56
N GLN A 517 41.46 -32.40 33.87
CA GLN A 517 42.16 -33.57 34.44
C GLN A 517 41.85 -33.78 35.94
N SER A 518 40.93 -34.69 36.23
CA SER A 518 40.96 -35.58 37.41
C SER A 518 39.95 -36.73 37.31
N ALA A 519 39.88 -37.35 36.12
CA ALA A 519 39.20 -38.63 35.94
C ALA A 519 40.23 -39.76 35.89
N LYS A 520 40.34 -40.52 36.99
CA LYS A 520 41.03 -41.82 37.09
C LYS A 520 39.93 -42.81 37.51
N ARG A 521 39.83 -44.03 36.95
CA ARG A 521 40.86 -44.91 36.36
C ARG A 521 40.28 -45.76 35.21
N LYS A 522 41.16 -46.18 34.28
CA LYS A 522 41.24 -47.45 33.51
C LYS A 522 39.93 -48.12 33.01
N GLY A 523 39.81 -48.50 31.73
CA GLY A 523 40.72 -48.29 30.60
C GLY A 523 40.47 -49.21 29.38
N SER A 524 41.18 -48.92 28.29
CA SER A 524 41.60 -49.83 27.20
C SER A 524 40.61 -50.85 26.61
N GLY A 525 40.20 -50.63 25.36
CA GLY A 525 39.51 -51.59 24.50
C GLY A 525 39.15 -50.93 23.17
N ASP A 526 39.96 -51.15 22.14
CA ASP A 526 39.86 -50.49 20.83
C ASP A 526 39.20 -51.43 19.79
N LEU A 527 38.93 -50.87 18.61
CA LEU A 527 38.57 -51.49 17.32
C LEU A 527 37.09 -51.61 16.92
N ASP A 528 36.95 -51.86 15.61
CA ASP A 528 35.93 -51.35 14.69
C ASP A 528 35.13 -52.48 14.02
N LEU A 529 34.07 -52.10 13.29
CA LEU A 529 33.42 -52.82 12.20
C LEU A 529 33.82 -54.30 11.96
N GLN A 530 32.89 -55.24 12.21
CA GLN A 530 32.12 -55.85 11.11
C GLN A 530 31.07 -56.94 11.48
N GLN A 531 30.17 -57.15 10.51
CA GLN A 531 29.55 -58.41 10.06
C GLN A 531 28.32 -59.04 10.75
N LYS A 532 27.28 -59.15 9.91
CA LYS A 532 26.46 -60.35 9.58
C LYS A 532 25.43 -60.94 10.58
N ARG A 533 24.17 -60.79 10.13
CA ARG A 533 23.23 -61.86 9.71
C ARG A 533 22.65 -62.87 10.73
N GLU A 534 21.30 -62.87 10.70
CA GLU A 534 20.41 -64.03 10.49
C GLU A 534 20.05 -64.98 11.66
N ARG A 535 18.77 -64.84 12.10
CA ARG A 535 17.82 -65.89 12.55
C ARG A 535 18.18 -66.57 13.91
N LEU A 536 17.23 -66.95 14.76
CA LEU A 536 15.95 -67.67 14.61
C LEU A 536 14.83 -67.02 15.49
N VAL A 537 13.52 -67.07 15.19
CA VAL A 537 12.53 -68.20 15.27
C VAL A 537 12.43 -68.74 16.73
N SER A 538 11.26 -68.90 17.38
CA SER A 538 9.90 -69.25 16.90
C SER A 538 8.76 -68.46 17.63
N GLU A 539 7.63 -68.14 16.97
CA GLU A 539 6.28 -68.80 17.05
C GLU A 539 5.47 -68.45 18.34
N ASP A 540 4.14 -68.37 18.36
CA ASP A 540 3.08 -68.71 17.38
C ASP A 540 1.88 -67.70 17.50
N SER A 541 0.62 -67.84 17.04
CA SER A 541 -0.23 -68.86 16.36
C SER A 541 -1.50 -68.17 15.81
N LYS A 542 -2.40 -68.68 14.93
CA LYS A 542 -2.41 -69.44 13.65
C LYS A 542 -3.89 -69.35 13.13
N LYS A 543 -4.21 -69.92 11.95
CA LYS A 543 -5.55 -70.03 11.27
C LYS A 543 -6.08 -68.78 10.53
N ASN A 544 -6.80 -68.85 9.39
CA ASN A 544 -6.88 -69.74 8.18
C ASN A 544 -7.93 -69.07 7.21
N ASP A 545 -8.28 -69.47 5.98
CA ASP A 545 -8.02 -70.58 5.04
C ASP A 545 -7.71 -70.00 3.62
N GLU A 546 -6.93 -70.65 2.73
CA GLU A 546 -7.29 -71.42 1.50
C GLU A 546 -8.28 -70.78 0.48
N GLY A 547 -8.10 -70.88 -0.86
CA GLY A 547 -7.10 -71.55 -1.71
C GLY A 547 -6.98 -70.90 -3.13
N VAL A 548 -5.94 -71.11 -3.95
CA VAL A 548 -5.71 -72.25 -4.90
C VAL A 548 -6.76 -72.25 -6.04
N ASN A 549 -6.48 -72.25 -7.36
CA ASN A 549 -5.39 -72.78 -8.25
C ASN A 549 -5.37 -71.98 -9.61
N LYS A 550 -4.63 -72.20 -10.73
CA LYS A 550 -3.59 -73.16 -11.19
C LYS A 550 -2.58 -72.55 -12.24
N GLU A 551 -2.54 -73.02 -13.50
CA GLU A 551 -1.48 -72.82 -14.53
C GLU A 551 -2.03 -72.80 -15.98
N SER A 552 -1.25 -72.34 -16.98
CA SER A 552 -0.88 -73.14 -18.20
C SER A 552 0.01 -72.36 -19.21
N THR A 553 0.64 -73.08 -20.15
CA THR A 553 1.71 -72.60 -21.08
C THR A 553 1.53 -73.11 -22.52
N LYS A 554 2.29 -72.52 -23.48
CA LYS A 554 2.61 -72.94 -24.89
C LYS A 554 1.95 -72.12 -26.02
N THR A 555 2.45 -72.01 -27.26
CA THR A 555 3.80 -71.90 -27.90
C THR A 555 3.61 -71.67 -29.41
N ASN A 556 4.37 -70.76 -30.04
CA ASN A 556 4.66 -70.65 -31.49
C ASN A 556 3.43 -70.43 -32.44
N SER A 557 3.54 -70.02 -33.71
CA SER A 557 4.69 -69.78 -34.63
C SER A 557 4.35 -68.69 -35.67
N ASP A 558 5.34 -67.84 -36.03
CA ASP A 558 5.72 -67.31 -37.37
C ASP A 558 4.63 -66.66 -38.29
N VAL A 559 4.89 -65.84 -39.33
CA VAL A 559 6.00 -65.76 -40.31
C VAL A 559 6.19 -64.31 -40.84
N ASP A 560 7.46 -63.85 -40.91
CA ASP A 560 8.10 -62.81 -41.79
C ASP A 560 7.49 -61.38 -41.97
N MET A 561 8.24 -60.33 -42.38
CA MET A 561 9.57 -60.28 -43.05
C MET A 561 10.37 -58.97 -42.77
N VAL A 562 11.72 -59.07 -42.77
CA VAL A 562 12.82 -58.03 -42.86
C VAL A 562 12.71 -56.71 -42.04
N ASP A 563 13.62 -56.34 -41.12
CA ASP A 563 15.11 -56.32 -41.03
C ASP A 563 15.76 -55.11 -41.76
N SER A 564 16.42 -54.19 -41.03
CA SER A 564 17.87 -54.31 -40.76
C SER A 564 18.34 -53.73 -39.40
N SER A 565 19.27 -54.46 -38.78
CA SER A 565 20.19 -54.13 -37.67
C SER A 565 20.92 -52.75 -37.72
N THR A 566 21.60 -52.20 -36.69
CA THR A 566 22.35 -52.80 -35.55
C THR A 566 22.27 -52.00 -34.24
N ALA A 567 22.43 -52.69 -33.09
CA ALA A 567 22.69 -52.11 -31.74
C ALA A 567 24.23 -52.12 -31.43
N PRO A 568 24.78 -51.78 -30.23
CA PRO A 568 24.36 -52.28 -28.90
C PRO A 568 24.58 -51.34 -27.66
N LEU A 569 24.38 -51.94 -26.48
CA LEU A 569 24.81 -51.55 -25.13
C LEU A 569 24.11 -50.38 -24.41
N GLN A 570 23.24 -50.75 -23.48
CA GLN A 570 22.77 -49.89 -22.38
C GLN A 570 23.87 -49.73 -21.31
N GLN A 571 24.01 -48.53 -20.75
CA GLN A 571 24.47 -48.35 -19.38
C GLN A 571 23.49 -47.46 -18.61
N SER A 572 23.31 -47.78 -17.33
CA SER A 572 22.42 -47.10 -16.40
C SER A 572 22.80 -45.64 -16.17
N ARG A 573 21.82 -44.73 -16.20
CA ARG A 573 21.89 -43.45 -15.49
C ARG A 573 20.51 -42.88 -15.18
N GLU A 574 20.10 -43.03 -13.93
CA GLU A 574 19.12 -42.14 -13.33
C GLU A 574 19.70 -40.72 -13.26
N GLY A 575 18.85 -39.69 -13.31
CA GLY A 575 19.23 -38.31 -12.99
C GLY A 575 19.62 -37.40 -14.16
N LYS A 576 18.64 -37.01 -15.00
CA LYS A 576 18.60 -35.68 -15.67
C LYS A 576 17.17 -35.32 -16.10
N ALA A 577 16.40 -34.72 -15.19
CA ALA A 577 15.01 -34.29 -15.44
C ALA A 577 14.66 -32.87 -14.93
N LEU A 578 15.60 -32.18 -14.27
CA LEU A 578 15.38 -30.84 -13.69
C LEU A 578 16.01 -29.68 -14.49
N GLU A 579 16.89 -29.98 -15.44
CA GLU A 579 17.75 -28.99 -16.12
C GLU A 579 17.06 -28.35 -17.35
N SER A 580 16.06 -29.03 -17.93
CA SER A 580 15.37 -28.59 -19.15
C SER A 580 14.52 -27.32 -18.95
N ALA A 581 13.88 -27.16 -17.79
CA ALA A 581 12.95 -26.07 -17.54
C ALA A 581 13.61 -24.67 -17.49
N GLU A 582 14.84 -24.57 -16.98
CA GLU A 582 15.56 -23.28 -16.94
C GLU A 582 16.20 -22.92 -18.29
N VAL A 583 16.65 -23.92 -19.06
CA VAL A 583 17.19 -23.71 -20.42
C VAL A 583 16.10 -23.16 -21.35
N THR A 584 14.88 -23.71 -21.32
CA THR A 584 13.76 -23.21 -22.13
C THR A 584 13.42 -21.75 -21.82
N LEU A 585 13.49 -21.34 -20.55
CA LEU A 585 13.20 -19.98 -20.08
C LEU A 585 14.30 -18.94 -20.38
N LYS A 586 15.53 -19.37 -20.68
CA LYS A 586 16.57 -18.46 -21.19
C LYS A 586 16.40 -18.26 -22.69
N LYS A 587 16.17 -19.35 -23.43
CA LYS A 587 16.07 -19.33 -24.89
C LYS A 587 14.90 -18.46 -25.41
N SER A 588 13.75 -18.48 -24.71
CA SER A 588 12.62 -17.61 -25.05
C SER A 588 12.94 -16.10 -25.05
N ASN A 589 13.92 -15.68 -24.26
CA ASN A 589 14.31 -14.26 -24.16
C ASN A 589 15.26 -13.86 -25.30
N GLU A 590 16.05 -14.80 -25.83
CA GLU A 590 16.88 -14.59 -27.02
C GLU A 590 16.02 -14.62 -28.30
N ASP A 591 15.06 -15.55 -28.37
CA ASP A 591 14.13 -15.68 -29.50
C ASP A 591 13.29 -14.39 -29.72
N ARG A 592 12.81 -13.74 -28.64
CA ARG A 592 12.06 -12.46 -28.71
C ARG A 592 12.89 -11.32 -29.32
N ALA A 593 14.22 -11.34 -29.20
CA ALA A 593 15.11 -10.36 -29.82
C ALA A 593 15.32 -10.58 -31.34
N THR A 594 14.87 -11.72 -31.89
CA THR A 594 14.99 -12.06 -33.32
C THR A 594 13.66 -12.13 -34.07
N GLY A 595 12.54 -11.86 -33.39
CA GLY A 595 11.19 -11.85 -33.96
C GLY A 595 10.63 -13.23 -34.35
N LYS A 596 11.29 -14.33 -33.98
CA LYS A 596 10.87 -15.69 -34.33
C LYS A 596 10.36 -16.45 -33.13
N TRP A 597 9.04 -16.68 -33.08
CA TRP A 597 8.41 -17.53 -32.07
C TRP A 597 8.73 -19.02 -32.34
N GLY A 598 9.18 -19.75 -31.32
CA GLY A 598 9.39 -21.20 -31.40
C GLY A 598 8.07 -21.98 -31.54
N SER A 599 8.12 -23.20 -32.12
CA SER A 599 6.89 -23.91 -32.53
C SER A 599 5.90 -24.19 -31.40
N TRP A 600 6.37 -24.41 -30.17
CA TRP A 600 5.49 -24.55 -29.00
C TRP A 600 4.64 -23.30 -28.75
N ALA A 601 5.22 -22.11 -28.90
CA ALA A 601 4.52 -20.86 -28.66
C ALA A 601 3.51 -20.51 -29.76
N GLN A 602 3.54 -21.24 -30.89
CA GLN A 602 2.72 -21.03 -32.09
C GLN A 602 1.32 -21.67 -31.99
N GLU A 603 1.12 -22.59 -31.03
CA GLU A 603 -0.01 -23.52 -31.01
C GLU A 603 -1.37 -22.85 -30.82
N LEU A 604 -1.50 -21.85 -29.93
CA LEU A 604 -2.78 -21.15 -29.75
C LEU A 604 -3.19 -20.36 -31.00
N ARG A 605 -2.23 -19.88 -31.79
CA ARG A 605 -2.49 -19.24 -33.08
C ARG A 605 -2.91 -20.25 -34.16
N ASN A 606 -2.35 -21.46 -34.17
CA ASN A 606 -2.83 -22.54 -35.04
C ASN A 606 -4.32 -22.82 -34.76
N ILE A 607 -4.68 -22.95 -33.48
CA ILE A 607 -6.06 -23.14 -33.02
C ILE A 607 -6.96 -21.95 -33.37
N ALA A 608 -6.48 -20.71 -33.26
CA ALA A 608 -7.26 -19.52 -33.58
C ALA A 608 -7.56 -19.35 -35.08
N LEU A 609 -6.61 -19.70 -35.95
CA LEU A 609 -6.73 -19.56 -37.40
C LEU A 609 -7.43 -20.77 -38.05
N HIS A 610 -7.29 -21.97 -37.48
CA HIS A 610 -7.88 -23.22 -37.98
C HIS A 610 -8.66 -24.03 -36.94
N PRO A 611 -9.59 -23.42 -36.17
CA PRO A 611 -10.26 -24.09 -35.04
C PRO A 611 -11.03 -25.35 -35.46
N GLU A 612 -11.47 -25.43 -36.72
CA GLU A 612 -12.11 -26.60 -37.31
C GLU A 612 -11.24 -27.87 -37.29
N LYS A 613 -9.90 -27.72 -37.32
CA LYS A 613 -8.93 -28.83 -37.30
C LYS A 613 -8.64 -29.33 -35.88
N HIS A 614 -9.15 -28.66 -34.86
CA HIS A 614 -8.85 -28.93 -33.45
C HIS A 614 -10.10 -29.39 -32.66
N PHE A 615 -11.15 -29.86 -33.33
CA PHE A 615 -12.28 -30.55 -32.70
C PHE A 615 -11.80 -31.85 -32.02
N PRO A 616 -12.29 -32.22 -30.81
CA PRO A 616 -13.34 -31.58 -30.00
C PRO A 616 -12.84 -30.56 -28.96
N ALA A 617 -11.61 -30.03 -29.07
CA ALA A 617 -11.05 -29.13 -28.05
C ALA A 617 -11.61 -27.69 -28.11
N ALA A 618 -12.21 -27.28 -29.24
CA ALA A 618 -12.95 -26.03 -29.37
C ALA A 618 -14.37 -26.17 -28.81
N LEU A 619 -14.65 -25.47 -27.70
CA LEU A 619 -15.96 -25.46 -27.03
C LEU A 619 -16.96 -24.52 -27.73
N GLU A 620 -16.45 -23.42 -28.29
CA GLU A 620 -17.23 -22.43 -29.03
C GLU A 620 -16.31 -21.72 -30.04
N ILE A 621 -16.81 -21.47 -31.24
CA ILE A 621 -16.09 -20.78 -32.32
C ILE A 621 -16.99 -19.65 -32.81
N THR A 622 -16.56 -18.41 -32.66
CA THR A 622 -17.19 -17.24 -33.30
C THR A 622 -16.32 -16.72 -34.44
N LYS A 623 -16.77 -15.68 -35.15
CA LYS A 623 -15.94 -14.98 -36.14
C LYS A 623 -14.68 -14.37 -35.53
N GLU A 624 -14.80 -13.81 -34.32
CA GLU A 624 -13.75 -13.00 -33.69
C GLU A 624 -12.92 -13.77 -32.65
N ALA A 625 -13.44 -14.86 -32.08
CA ALA A 625 -12.78 -15.61 -31.00
C ALA A 625 -13.03 -17.13 -31.07
N VAL A 626 -12.16 -17.92 -30.43
CA VAL A 626 -12.38 -19.35 -30.13
C VAL A 626 -12.18 -19.60 -28.64
N VAL A 627 -13.02 -20.45 -28.05
CA VAL A 627 -13.00 -20.82 -26.62
C VAL A 627 -12.49 -22.26 -26.48
N ILE A 628 -11.41 -22.46 -25.70
CA ILE A 628 -10.84 -23.79 -25.40
C ILE A 628 -10.56 -23.96 -23.89
N PRO A 629 -10.48 -25.19 -23.36
CA PRO A 629 -9.90 -25.43 -22.04
C PRO A 629 -8.39 -25.14 -22.01
N ASP A 630 -7.86 -24.57 -20.92
CA ASP A 630 -6.40 -24.58 -20.70
C ASP A 630 -5.96 -26.02 -20.43
N LYS A 631 -5.21 -26.62 -21.36
CA LYS A 631 -4.61 -27.97 -21.27
C LYS A 631 -3.82 -28.21 -19.98
N TYR A 632 -3.35 -27.13 -19.34
CA TYR A 632 -2.67 -27.13 -18.05
C TYR A 632 -3.40 -26.25 -17.01
N ALA A 633 -4.74 -26.23 -17.01
CA ALA A 633 -5.62 -25.44 -16.14
C ALA A 633 -5.07 -25.17 -14.73
N LYS A 634 -5.07 -23.91 -14.26
CA LYS A 634 -4.42 -23.51 -12.99
C LYS A 634 -5.38 -23.47 -11.77
N ALA A 635 -6.66 -23.76 -12.02
CA ALA A 635 -7.78 -23.86 -11.07
C ALA A 635 -8.76 -24.93 -11.59
N LYS A 636 -9.82 -25.27 -10.84
CA LYS A 636 -10.84 -26.26 -11.23
C LYS A 636 -11.44 -26.01 -12.61
N LYS A 637 -11.75 -24.75 -12.92
CA LYS A 637 -12.25 -24.30 -14.22
C LYS A 637 -11.32 -23.21 -14.78
N HIS A 638 -10.67 -23.48 -15.91
CA HIS A 638 -9.82 -22.51 -16.60
C HIS A 638 -9.95 -22.64 -18.12
N LEU A 639 -10.44 -21.59 -18.78
CA LEU A 639 -10.53 -21.49 -20.23
C LEU A 639 -9.58 -20.43 -20.78
N LEU A 640 -9.23 -20.59 -22.05
CA LEU A 640 -8.62 -19.58 -22.89
C LEU A 640 -9.64 -19.14 -23.95
N ILE A 641 -9.87 -17.84 -24.05
CA ILE A 641 -10.61 -17.23 -25.15
C ILE A 641 -9.57 -16.55 -26.04
N ILE A 642 -9.34 -17.09 -27.23
CA ILE A 642 -8.24 -16.72 -28.12
C ILE A 642 -8.81 -15.86 -29.26
N ALA A 643 -8.21 -14.70 -29.49
CA ALA A 643 -8.57 -13.81 -30.60
C ALA A 643 -8.27 -14.50 -31.95
N ARG A 644 -9.19 -14.42 -32.92
CA ARG A 644 -9.02 -15.00 -34.28
C ARG A 644 -8.43 -14.01 -35.30
N ARG A 645 -7.73 -12.99 -34.83
CA ARG A 645 -7.16 -11.91 -35.66
C ARG A 645 -5.66 -12.09 -35.82
N ASP A 646 -5.20 -12.24 -37.06
CA ASP A 646 -3.78 -12.22 -37.39
C ASP A 646 -3.14 -10.87 -36.99
N GLY A 647 -1.87 -10.89 -36.61
CA GLY A 647 -1.12 -9.75 -36.07
C GLY A 647 -1.46 -9.36 -34.62
N LEU A 648 -2.49 -9.96 -34.01
CA LEU A 648 -2.88 -9.68 -32.62
C LEU A 648 -2.32 -10.77 -31.68
N ASP A 649 -0.99 -10.82 -31.56
CA ASP A 649 -0.29 -11.91 -30.85
C ASP A 649 -0.26 -11.73 -29.32
N SER A 650 -0.35 -10.49 -28.81
CA SER A 650 -0.22 -10.12 -27.38
C SER A 650 -1.17 -8.98 -26.98
N ILE A 651 -1.11 -8.52 -25.70
CA ILE A 651 -1.78 -7.28 -25.28
C ILE A 651 -1.02 -6.01 -25.67
N GLU A 652 0.26 -6.10 -26.07
CA GLU A 652 1.04 -4.96 -26.55
C GLU A 652 0.57 -4.53 -27.95
N ASP A 653 0.04 -5.46 -28.75
CA ASP A 653 -0.50 -5.25 -30.10
C ASP A 653 -1.93 -4.66 -30.11
N VAL A 654 -2.46 -4.29 -28.93
CA VAL A 654 -3.85 -3.85 -28.75
C VAL A 654 -3.96 -2.33 -28.85
N GLY A 655 -4.73 -1.86 -29.84
CA GLY A 655 -5.12 -0.45 -30.00
C GLY A 655 -6.63 -0.26 -30.21
N SER A 656 -7.09 0.98 -30.42
CA SER A 656 -8.50 1.36 -30.59
C SER A 656 -9.29 0.46 -31.55
N GLN A 657 -8.68 0.06 -32.67
CA GLN A 657 -9.25 -0.82 -33.69
C GLN A 657 -9.49 -2.26 -33.23
N HIS A 658 -9.01 -2.62 -32.03
CA HIS A 658 -9.19 -3.91 -31.37
C HIS A 658 -10.25 -3.87 -30.26
N LEU A 659 -10.85 -2.70 -29.94
CA LEU A 659 -11.95 -2.60 -28.96
C LEU A 659 -13.15 -3.54 -29.25
N PRO A 660 -13.61 -3.75 -30.50
CA PRO A 660 -14.73 -4.66 -30.77
C PRO A 660 -14.42 -6.12 -30.41
N ILE A 661 -13.22 -6.60 -30.75
CA ILE A 661 -12.80 -7.98 -30.46
C ILE A 661 -12.56 -8.18 -28.95
N LEU A 662 -11.98 -7.21 -28.25
CA LEU A 662 -11.87 -7.25 -26.79
C LEU A 662 -13.25 -7.32 -26.10
N LYS A 663 -14.22 -6.50 -26.53
CA LYS A 663 -15.59 -6.52 -25.97
C LYS A 663 -16.30 -7.84 -26.23
N HIS A 664 -16.11 -8.42 -27.42
CA HIS A 664 -16.63 -9.75 -27.76
C HIS A 664 -15.99 -10.84 -26.88
N MET A 665 -14.66 -10.86 -26.75
CA MET A 665 -13.94 -11.80 -25.89
C MET A 665 -14.38 -11.69 -24.41
N HIS A 666 -14.58 -10.47 -23.91
CA HIS A 666 -15.07 -10.23 -22.56
C HIS A 666 -16.48 -10.81 -22.35
N SER A 667 -17.41 -10.54 -23.27
CA SER A 667 -18.79 -11.03 -23.22
C SER A 667 -18.88 -12.57 -23.25
N LEU A 668 -18.08 -13.21 -24.12
CA LEU A 668 -17.91 -14.68 -24.10
C LEU A 668 -17.37 -15.16 -22.75
N GLY A 669 -16.38 -14.46 -22.20
CA GLY A 669 -15.79 -14.80 -20.90
C GLY A 669 -16.78 -14.73 -19.76
N GLU A 670 -17.64 -13.71 -19.73
CA GLU A 670 -18.70 -13.64 -18.73
C GLU A 670 -19.72 -14.77 -18.91
N THR A 671 -20.07 -15.10 -20.16
CA THR A 671 -21.06 -16.13 -20.50
C THR A 671 -20.58 -17.52 -20.06
N TRP A 672 -19.30 -17.84 -20.32
CA TRP A 672 -18.69 -19.09 -19.86
C TRP A 672 -18.44 -19.12 -18.35
N ALA A 673 -18.10 -17.99 -17.72
CA ALA A 673 -18.00 -17.89 -16.26
C ALA A 673 -19.36 -18.14 -15.60
N ARG A 674 -20.44 -17.50 -16.09
CA ARG A 674 -21.81 -17.72 -15.61
C ARG A 674 -22.24 -19.18 -15.75
N ARG A 675 -22.04 -19.79 -16.92
CA ARG A 675 -22.31 -21.22 -17.13
C ARG A 675 -21.63 -22.13 -16.10
N TYR A 676 -20.38 -21.86 -15.75
CA TYR A 676 -19.68 -22.64 -14.72
C TYR A 676 -20.08 -22.30 -13.27
N ILE A 677 -20.64 -21.12 -13.03
CA ILE A 677 -21.27 -20.75 -11.75
C ILE A 677 -22.65 -21.39 -11.62
N ASP A 678 -23.38 -21.57 -12.73
CA ASP A 678 -24.64 -22.33 -12.76
C ASP A 678 -24.39 -23.84 -12.53
N GLU A 679 -23.23 -24.36 -12.94
CA GLU A 679 -22.77 -25.73 -12.63
C GLU A 679 -22.24 -25.90 -11.18
N ASP A 680 -21.47 -24.93 -10.66
CA ASP A 680 -20.96 -24.90 -9.29
C ASP A 680 -21.04 -23.46 -8.71
N PRO A 681 -22.13 -23.14 -7.98
CA PRO A 681 -22.34 -21.80 -7.42
C PRO A 681 -21.33 -21.34 -6.35
N THR A 682 -20.40 -22.21 -5.96
CA THR A 682 -19.28 -21.86 -5.05
C THR A 682 -18.09 -21.24 -5.79
N LEU A 683 -18.03 -21.37 -7.12
CA LEU A 683 -16.96 -20.80 -7.91
C LEU A 683 -17.10 -19.29 -8.05
N VAL A 684 -15.95 -18.61 -8.03
CA VAL A 684 -15.80 -17.19 -8.30
C VAL A 684 -14.81 -17.06 -9.46
N PHE A 685 -15.13 -16.25 -10.47
CA PHE A 685 -14.29 -16.12 -11.67
C PHE A 685 -13.66 -14.73 -11.81
N ARG A 686 -12.49 -14.69 -12.46
CA ARG A 686 -11.80 -13.47 -12.87
C ARG A 686 -11.40 -13.60 -14.35
N LEU A 687 -11.52 -12.50 -15.11
CA LEU A 687 -11.28 -12.42 -16.55
C LEU A 687 -10.11 -11.47 -16.83
N GLY A 688 -9.11 -11.89 -17.60
CA GLY A 688 -8.00 -11.02 -17.93
C GLY A 688 -6.85 -11.68 -18.66
N TYR A 689 -5.74 -10.95 -18.74
CA TYR A 689 -4.60 -11.26 -19.59
C TYR A 689 -3.30 -11.24 -18.77
N HIS A 690 -2.31 -12.03 -19.16
CA HIS A 690 -0.95 -11.87 -18.66
C HIS A 690 -0.27 -10.65 -19.32
N SER A 691 0.50 -9.87 -18.55
CA SER A 691 1.29 -8.75 -19.07
C SER A 691 2.27 -9.19 -20.15
N GLU A 692 3.06 -10.23 -19.87
CA GLU A 692 3.93 -10.88 -20.86
C GLU A 692 3.36 -12.29 -21.16
N PRO A 693 2.83 -12.54 -22.37
CA PRO A 693 2.19 -13.82 -22.69
C PRO A 693 3.21 -14.91 -23.02
N SER A 694 2.93 -16.15 -22.58
CA SER A 694 3.81 -17.29 -22.82
C SER A 694 3.68 -17.94 -24.21
N MET A 695 2.67 -17.54 -24.99
CA MET A 695 2.29 -18.08 -26.31
C MET A 695 1.56 -17.01 -27.12
N ARG A 696 1.59 -17.10 -28.45
CA ARG A 696 0.71 -16.37 -29.38
C ARG A 696 -0.42 -17.29 -29.85
N GLN A 697 -1.64 -16.85 -30.15
CA GLN A 697 -2.16 -15.49 -30.31
C GLN A 697 -2.65 -14.87 -28.99
N LEU A 698 -3.16 -13.62 -29.01
CA LEU A 698 -3.77 -12.96 -27.86
C LEU A 698 -4.88 -13.84 -27.26
N HIS A 699 -4.76 -14.15 -25.96
CA HIS A 699 -5.70 -14.99 -25.23
C HIS A 699 -6.09 -14.39 -23.88
N MET A 700 -7.39 -14.32 -23.62
CA MET A 700 -7.95 -13.98 -22.31
C MET A 700 -8.14 -15.26 -21.50
N HIS A 701 -7.67 -15.25 -20.26
CA HIS A 701 -7.95 -16.28 -19.27
C HIS A 701 -9.31 -16.03 -18.62
N VAL A 702 -10.17 -17.06 -18.61
CA VAL A 702 -11.37 -17.13 -17.78
C VAL A 702 -11.09 -18.14 -16.68
N ILE A 703 -10.76 -17.67 -15.48
CA ILE A 703 -10.19 -18.53 -14.43
C ILE A 703 -10.94 -18.41 -13.09
N SER A 704 -11.33 -19.58 -12.58
CA SER A 704 -11.91 -19.75 -11.25
C SER A 704 -10.87 -19.49 -10.14
N GLN A 705 -11.30 -18.89 -9.03
CA GLN A 705 -10.42 -18.37 -7.98
C GLN A 705 -10.17 -19.36 -6.83
N ASP A 706 -10.58 -20.63 -6.96
CA ASP A 706 -10.13 -21.70 -6.05
C ASP A 706 -8.62 -21.97 -6.17
N PHE A 707 -8.08 -21.89 -7.39
CA PHE A 707 -6.71 -22.29 -7.74
C PHE A 707 -6.35 -23.74 -7.32
N ASP A 708 -7.36 -24.61 -7.24
CA ASP A 708 -7.23 -26.03 -6.92
C ASP A 708 -6.98 -26.82 -8.21
N SER A 709 -5.72 -27.15 -8.46
CA SER A 709 -5.29 -27.90 -9.65
C SER A 709 -3.93 -28.56 -9.47
N PRO A 710 -3.69 -29.76 -10.05
CA PRO A 710 -2.36 -30.37 -10.12
C PRO A 710 -1.35 -29.57 -10.97
N ASN A 711 -1.81 -28.76 -11.93
CA ASN A 711 -0.96 -28.01 -12.86
C ASN A 711 -0.48 -26.64 -12.32
N LEU A 712 -1.04 -26.18 -11.20
CA LEU A 712 -0.48 -25.07 -10.41
C LEU A 712 0.76 -25.55 -9.65
N LYS A 713 1.89 -25.74 -10.34
CA LYS A 713 3.07 -26.46 -9.82
C LYS A 713 4.10 -25.57 -9.11
N ASN A 714 4.29 -24.33 -9.54
CA ASN A 714 5.41 -23.48 -9.12
C ASN A 714 5.01 -22.03 -8.81
N LYS A 715 5.96 -21.27 -8.24
CA LYS A 715 5.79 -19.89 -7.81
C LYS A 715 5.46 -18.91 -8.94
N LYS A 716 5.97 -19.13 -10.15
CA LYS A 716 5.63 -18.31 -11.32
C LYS A 716 4.15 -18.51 -11.71
N HIS A 717 3.65 -19.76 -11.71
CA HIS A 717 2.24 -20.06 -11.99
C HIS A 717 1.28 -19.45 -10.96
N TRP A 718 1.72 -19.20 -9.73
CA TRP A 718 0.92 -18.45 -8.75
C TRP A 718 0.93 -16.96 -9.07
N ASN A 719 2.13 -16.37 -9.05
CA ASN A 719 2.31 -14.93 -9.15
C ASN A 719 1.77 -14.37 -10.48
N SER A 720 1.77 -15.13 -11.57
CA SER A 720 1.25 -14.68 -12.86
C SER A 720 -0.25 -14.36 -12.82
N PHE A 721 -1.04 -15.05 -12.00
CA PHE A 721 -2.49 -14.81 -11.86
C PHE A 721 -2.84 -13.92 -10.67
N THR A 722 -2.06 -13.92 -9.59
CA THR A 722 -2.47 -13.28 -8.33
C THR A 722 -1.88 -11.90 -8.07
N SER A 723 -0.88 -11.48 -8.86
CA SER A 723 -0.22 -10.16 -8.81
C SER A 723 -0.73 -9.19 -9.88
N GLY A 724 -0.09 -8.02 -10.02
CA GLY A 724 -0.35 -7.05 -11.10
C GLY A 724 0.06 -7.51 -12.50
N PHE A 725 0.74 -8.65 -12.62
CA PHE A 725 1.03 -9.31 -13.90
C PHE A 725 -0.23 -9.88 -14.58
N PHE A 726 -1.35 -10.04 -13.85
CA PHE A 726 -2.65 -10.35 -14.42
C PHE A 726 -3.48 -9.08 -14.56
N ARG A 727 -3.57 -8.55 -15.79
CA ARG A 727 -4.34 -7.37 -16.16
C ARG A 727 -5.81 -7.76 -16.33
N ASP A 728 -6.70 -7.20 -15.51
CA ASP A 728 -8.14 -7.47 -15.63
C ASP A 728 -8.70 -6.96 -16.97
N SER A 729 -9.60 -7.74 -17.56
CA SER A 729 -10.11 -7.49 -18.92
C SER A 729 -10.85 -6.14 -19.04
N LEU A 730 -11.50 -5.69 -17.96
CA LEU A 730 -12.17 -4.39 -17.91
C LEU A 730 -11.21 -3.21 -17.76
N ASP A 731 -10.08 -3.39 -17.06
CA ASP A 731 -9.03 -2.36 -16.98
C ASP A 731 -8.33 -2.21 -18.35
N VAL A 732 -8.05 -3.33 -19.04
CA VAL A 732 -7.49 -3.32 -20.41
C VAL A 732 -8.44 -2.64 -21.40
N LEU A 733 -9.74 -2.94 -21.33
CA LEU A 733 -10.75 -2.26 -22.15
C LEU A 733 -10.78 -0.75 -21.89
N ALA A 734 -10.89 -0.33 -20.62
CA ALA A 734 -10.96 1.08 -20.26
C ALA A 734 -9.67 1.85 -20.61
N GLU A 735 -8.50 1.21 -20.50
CA GLU A 735 -7.22 1.79 -20.88
C GLU A 735 -7.13 2.07 -22.39
N VAL A 736 -7.61 1.13 -23.22
CA VAL A 736 -7.63 1.30 -24.69
C VAL A 736 -8.72 2.30 -25.11
N GLU A 737 -9.84 2.40 -24.39
CA GLU A 737 -10.85 3.46 -24.63
C GLU A 737 -10.35 4.86 -24.27
N GLU A 738 -9.50 5.00 -23.23
CA GLU A 738 -8.97 6.29 -22.78
C GLU A 738 -7.72 6.74 -23.55
N LYS A 739 -6.82 5.80 -23.90
CA LYS A 739 -5.47 6.10 -24.42
C LYS A 739 -5.25 5.61 -25.86
N GLY A 740 -6.18 4.82 -26.41
CA GLY A 740 -6.07 4.22 -27.74
C GLY A 740 -5.10 3.03 -27.86
N GLN A 741 -4.41 2.66 -26.78
CA GLN A 741 -3.48 1.53 -26.69
C GLN A 741 -3.31 1.04 -25.24
N VAL A 742 -2.82 -0.18 -25.05
CA VAL A 742 -2.41 -0.70 -23.73
C VAL A 742 -1.04 -0.12 -23.35
N MET A 743 -0.87 0.31 -22.09
CA MET A 743 0.44 0.78 -21.61
C MET A 743 1.29 -0.39 -21.07
N PRO A 744 2.54 -0.56 -21.55
CA PRO A 744 3.42 -1.63 -21.08
C PRO A 744 3.77 -1.43 -19.59
N CYS A 745 3.86 -2.53 -18.83
CA CYS A 745 4.18 -2.46 -17.40
C CYS A 745 5.70 -2.40 -17.14
N GLY A 746 6.50 -2.83 -18.10
CA GLY A 746 7.96 -2.80 -18.07
C GLY A 746 8.56 -4.08 -17.47
N SER A 747 9.50 -4.68 -18.20
CA SER A 747 10.08 -6.00 -17.90
C SER A 747 10.72 -6.11 -16.52
N GLU A 748 11.27 -5.01 -15.98
CA GLU A 748 11.74 -4.95 -14.60
C GLU A 748 10.61 -5.13 -13.56
N VAL A 749 9.45 -4.53 -13.81
CA VAL A 749 8.28 -4.57 -12.90
C VAL A 749 7.62 -5.94 -12.97
N GLU A 750 7.47 -6.48 -14.18
CA GLU A 750 7.00 -7.84 -14.44
C GLU A 750 7.93 -8.90 -13.82
N GLY A 751 9.25 -8.72 -13.95
CA GLY A 751 10.26 -9.52 -13.29
C GLY A 751 10.24 -9.43 -11.76
N LYS A 752 9.82 -8.29 -11.19
CA LYS A 752 9.58 -8.12 -9.74
C LYS A 752 8.30 -8.84 -9.31
N PHE A 753 7.20 -8.76 -10.06
CA PHE A 753 5.95 -9.51 -9.81
C PHE A 753 6.19 -11.02 -9.74
N MET A 754 6.93 -11.59 -10.69
CA MET A 754 7.28 -13.02 -10.68
C MET A 754 8.09 -13.46 -9.45
N LYS A 755 8.87 -12.54 -8.85
CA LYS A 755 9.71 -12.81 -7.68
C LYS A 755 9.00 -12.59 -6.34
N MET A 756 7.86 -11.90 -6.29
CA MET A 756 7.06 -11.65 -5.07
C MET A 756 6.82 -12.92 -4.24
N GLU A 757 6.71 -12.78 -2.92
CA GLU A 757 6.37 -13.87 -2.01
C GLU A 757 5.05 -14.56 -2.39
N LEU A 758 4.97 -15.88 -2.16
CA LEU A 758 3.71 -16.61 -2.29
C LEU A 758 2.74 -16.11 -1.21
N ARG A 759 1.76 -15.30 -1.60
CA ARG A 759 0.74 -14.77 -0.70
C ARG A 759 -0.64 -15.22 -1.13
N CYS A 760 -1.46 -15.68 -0.17
CA CYS A 760 -2.84 -16.06 -0.42
C CYS A 760 -3.61 -14.91 -1.05
N HIS A 761 -4.31 -15.17 -2.15
CA HIS A 761 -4.98 -14.12 -2.92
C HIS A 761 -6.25 -13.56 -2.24
N GLN A 762 -6.79 -14.31 -1.27
CA GLN A 762 -7.80 -13.91 -0.28
C GLN A 762 -7.15 -13.14 0.88
N CYS A 763 -6.74 -13.85 1.94
CA CYS A 763 -6.29 -13.28 3.22
C CYS A 763 -4.87 -12.66 3.24
N ARG A 764 -4.14 -12.65 2.11
CA ARG A 764 -2.77 -12.09 1.96
C ARG A 764 -1.66 -12.72 2.82
N SER A 765 -1.98 -13.76 3.60
CA SER A 765 -1.01 -14.59 4.35
C SER A 765 0.11 -15.09 3.45
N ALA A 766 1.35 -14.89 3.88
CA ALA A 766 2.54 -15.42 3.21
C ALA A 766 2.67 -16.94 3.44
N GLN A 767 3.17 -17.64 2.44
CA GLN A 767 3.29 -19.10 2.39
C GLN A 767 4.71 -19.49 1.97
N PRO A 768 5.36 -20.47 2.63
CA PRO A 768 6.78 -20.76 2.39
C PRO A 768 7.02 -21.52 1.08
N ASN A 769 6.02 -22.24 0.56
CA ASN A 769 6.12 -23.06 -0.65
C ASN A 769 4.73 -23.37 -1.24
N MET A 770 4.71 -23.90 -2.46
CA MET A 770 3.46 -24.25 -3.16
C MET A 770 2.59 -25.29 -2.44
N PRO A 771 3.12 -26.37 -1.84
CA PRO A 771 2.31 -27.32 -1.05
C PRO A 771 1.57 -26.66 0.13
N ARG A 772 2.26 -25.82 0.93
CA ARG A 772 1.63 -25.07 2.03
C ARG A 772 0.60 -24.07 1.53
N LEU A 773 0.87 -23.39 0.41
CA LEU A 773 -0.11 -22.51 -0.23
C LEU A 773 -1.38 -23.27 -0.65
N LYS A 774 -1.28 -24.42 -1.33
CA LYS A 774 -2.47 -25.21 -1.73
C LYS A 774 -3.28 -25.68 -0.51
N ALA A 775 -2.61 -26.25 0.49
CA ALA A 775 -3.26 -26.67 1.72
C ALA A 775 -3.95 -25.50 2.45
N HIS A 776 -3.39 -24.29 2.37
CA HIS A 776 -4.01 -23.09 2.90
C HIS A 776 -5.23 -22.63 2.07
N LEU A 777 -5.16 -22.65 0.73
CA LEU A 777 -6.28 -22.21 -0.13
C LEU A 777 -7.55 -23.04 0.09
N LEU A 778 -7.43 -24.36 0.23
CA LEU A 778 -8.55 -25.26 0.55
C LEU A 778 -9.25 -24.94 1.88
N ASN A 779 -8.58 -24.24 2.79
CA ASN A 779 -9.07 -23.94 4.14
C ASN A 779 -9.33 -22.44 4.37
N CYS A 780 -8.99 -21.57 3.41
CA CYS A 780 -9.16 -20.13 3.57
C CYS A 780 -10.64 -19.74 3.36
N ARG A 781 -11.20 -18.98 4.30
CA ARG A 781 -12.62 -18.58 4.33
C ARG A 781 -12.80 -17.05 4.23
N ILE A 782 -11.73 -16.32 3.91
CA ILE A 782 -11.78 -14.86 3.77
C ILE A 782 -12.38 -14.52 2.39
N PRO A 783 -13.45 -13.69 2.32
CA PRO A 783 -14.05 -13.30 1.05
C PRO A 783 -13.05 -12.67 0.07
N LEU A 784 -13.34 -12.83 -1.22
CA LEU A 784 -12.52 -12.26 -2.29
C LEU A 784 -12.85 -10.79 -2.53
N GLU A 785 -12.19 -9.91 -1.80
CA GLU A 785 -12.23 -8.47 -2.08
C GLU A 785 -11.35 -8.10 -3.29
N ARG A 786 -11.92 -8.21 -4.50
CA ARG A 786 -11.39 -7.63 -5.73
C ARG A 786 -12.53 -7.02 -6.57
N PRO A 787 -12.27 -5.94 -7.34
CA PRO A 787 -13.16 -5.57 -8.42
C PRO A 787 -13.18 -6.67 -9.51
N TYR A 788 -14.19 -6.63 -10.38
CA TYR A 788 -14.30 -7.45 -11.60
C TYR A 788 -14.41 -8.98 -11.39
N LEU A 789 -14.77 -9.42 -10.18
CA LEU A 789 -15.11 -10.81 -9.92
C LEU A 789 -16.54 -11.12 -10.37
N ILE A 790 -16.72 -12.28 -11.00
CA ILE A 790 -18.03 -12.83 -11.37
C ILE A 790 -18.41 -13.89 -10.33
N THR A 791 -19.62 -13.78 -9.78
CA THR A 791 -20.15 -14.59 -8.68
C THR A 791 -21.61 -14.98 -8.96
N SER A 792 -22.17 -15.91 -8.19
CA SER A 792 -23.58 -16.33 -8.28
C SER A 792 -24.58 -15.25 -7.88
N THR A 793 -24.18 -14.28 -7.06
CA THR A 793 -25.00 -13.09 -6.75
C THR A 793 -25.05 -12.15 -7.95
N ARG A 794 -26.18 -12.13 -8.66
CA ARG A 794 -26.51 -11.02 -9.58
C ARG A 794 -26.45 -9.71 -8.80
N ALA A 795 -25.83 -8.69 -9.39
CA ALA A 795 -26.00 -7.31 -8.92
C ALA A 795 -27.47 -6.89 -9.15
N SER A 796 -28.16 -6.60 -8.05
CA SER A 796 -29.55 -6.12 -7.99
C SER A 796 -29.62 -4.60 -7.96
#